data_AF-A0A8C0AVZ2-F1
#
_entry.id   AF-A0A8C0AVZ2-F1
#
_cell.length_a   1.000
_cell.length_b   1.000
_cell.length_c   1.000
_cell.angle_alpha   90.00
_cell.angle_beta   90.00
_cell.angle_gamma   90.00
#
_symmetry.space_group_name_H-M   'P 1'
#
loop_
_entity.id
_entity.type
_entity.pdbx_description
1 polymer ?
#
loop_
_entity_poly.entity_id
_entity_poly.type
_entity_poly.pdbx_seq_one_letter_code
_entity_poly.pdbx_strand_id
1 'polypeptide(L)'
;MSAKAISEQTGKEFLYKYICTSSAIQNRFKYARVTPVTDWARLTQDHPWLLSERLVVKPDQLIKRRGKLGLVGINLTLDQVKVWLKQHLGQETTGIVRAIKDYQGPLKEHEVRIFVRRGGPNYQEGLRVMGEVGKTTGIPIHVFGTETHMTAIVGMALGHRPIPNQPPAAAHTANFLLNASGSPSTPAPSRTASFSESKPDDIAPAKKAKPTAPLGKATTLFSRHTKAIIWGMQTRAVQGMLDFDYICSRDEPSVAAMVYPFTGDHRQKFYWGHKEILIPVYKNMSDAMRKHPEVDVLINFASLRSAYDSTVETMNYPQIRTIAIIAEGIPEALTRKLIKTADKKGVTIIGPATVGGIKPGCFKIGNTGGMLDNILASKLYRPGSVAYVSRSGGMSNELNNIISRTTDGVYEGVAIGGDRYPGSTFMDHVLRYEDTPGVKMIVVLGEIGGTEEYKICRGIKEGRITKPVVCWCIGTCATMFSSEVQFGHAGACANQASETAVAKNQALKEAGVFVPQSFDELGEVIQSVYQDLVAKRVIEPAEEVPPPTVPMDYSWARELGLIRKPASFMTSICDERGQELIYAGMPITEVFKEEMGIGGVLGLLWFQRRLPKYACQFIEMCLMVTADHGPAVSGAHNTIVCARAGKDLVSSLTSGLLTIGDRFGGALDAAAKMFSKAFDSGIIPMEFVNKMKKEGKLIMGIGHRVKSINNPDMRVQILKDYVKQHFPATPLLDYALEVEKITTSKKPNLILNVDGFIGVAFVDVLRNCGSFTREEADEYIDIGALNGIFVLGRSMGFIGHYLDQKRLKQGLYRHPWDDISYVLPEHMTM
;
A
#
# COMPACT_ATOMS: atom_id res chain seq x y z
N MET A 1 -7.45 3.83 7.29
CA MET A 1 -7.28 4.89 6.26
C MET A 1 -8.19 4.60 5.08
N SER A 2 -8.99 5.57 4.60
CA SER A 2 -9.93 5.34 3.50
C SER A 2 -9.21 5.18 2.16
N ALA A 3 -9.53 4.11 1.43
CA ALA A 3 -8.84 3.67 0.22
C ALA A 3 -9.05 4.53 -1.05
N LYS A 4 -9.64 5.72 -0.95
CA LYS A 4 -9.64 6.80 -1.97
C LYS A 4 -10.32 8.03 -1.37
N ALA A 5 -9.68 9.21 -1.46
CA ALA A 5 -10.26 10.46 -1.00
C ALA A 5 -11.34 10.92 -2.00
N ILE A 6 -12.60 11.01 -1.58
CA ILE A 6 -13.61 11.77 -2.31
C ILE A 6 -13.24 13.24 -2.13
N SER A 7 -13.16 14.00 -3.23
CA SER A 7 -12.86 15.42 -3.16
C SER A 7 -14.02 16.17 -2.48
N GLU A 8 -13.70 17.24 -1.75
CA GLU A 8 -14.73 18.00 -1.03
C GLU A 8 -15.74 18.59 -2.01
N GLN A 9 -15.27 19.00 -3.19
CA GLN A 9 -16.10 19.39 -4.33
C GLN A 9 -17.14 18.31 -4.67
N THR A 10 -16.68 17.08 -4.95
CA THR A 10 -17.57 15.98 -5.36
C THR A 10 -18.60 15.66 -4.28
N GLY A 11 -18.17 15.70 -3.01
CA GLY A 11 -19.06 15.49 -1.87
C GLY A 11 -20.18 16.52 -1.80
N LYS A 12 -19.86 17.80 -2.04
CA LYS A 12 -20.84 18.87 -2.00
C LYS A 12 -21.75 18.94 -3.24
N GLU A 13 -21.25 18.58 -4.41
CA GLU A 13 -22.07 18.37 -5.62
C GLU A 13 -23.13 17.28 -5.39
N PHE A 14 -22.77 16.19 -4.71
CA PHE A 14 -23.74 15.15 -4.33
C PHE A 14 -24.79 15.64 -3.33
N LEU A 15 -24.41 16.46 -2.35
CA LEU A 15 -25.37 17.06 -1.41
C LEU A 15 -26.39 17.92 -2.15
N TYR A 16 -25.98 18.72 -3.14
CA TYR A 16 -26.94 19.47 -3.97
C TYR A 16 -27.80 18.57 -4.84
N LYS A 17 -27.21 17.55 -5.45
CA LYS A 17 -27.95 16.67 -6.36
C LYS A 17 -29.05 15.89 -5.63
N TYR A 18 -28.86 15.55 -4.35
CA TYR A 18 -29.73 14.61 -3.65
C TYR A 18 -30.40 15.16 -2.37
N ILE A 19 -30.01 16.34 -1.86
CA ILE A 19 -30.51 16.91 -0.58
C ILE A 19 -30.92 18.40 -0.75
N CYS A 20 -31.42 18.79 -1.92
CA CYS A 20 -31.74 20.19 -2.28
C CYS A 20 -33.01 20.78 -1.61
N THR A 21 -33.53 20.17 -0.55
CA THR A 21 -34.86 20.48 0.02
C THR A 21 -34.85 21.46 1.20
N SER A 22 -33.70 21.92 1.68
CA SER A 22 -33.61 22.94 2.74
C SER A 22 -33.07 24.29 2.21
N SER A 23 -33.59 25.41 2.73
CA SER A 23 -33.17 26.76 2.34
C SER A 23 -31.67 27.03 2.53
N ALA A 24 -31.03 26.36 3.50
CA ALA A 24 -29.59 26.40 3.73
C ALA A 24 -28.75 25.78 2.59
N ILE A 25 -29.36 24.92 1.77
CA ILE A 25 -28.72 24.20 0.64
C ILE A 25 -29.18 24.78 -0.71
N GLN A 26 -30.05 25.80 -0.75
CA GLN A 26 -30.48 26.41 -2.02
C GLN A 26 -29.46 27.38 -2.62
N ASN A 27 -28.61 28.01 -1.81
CA ASN A 27 -27.53 28.85 -2.31
C ASN A 27 -26.37 27.97 -2.81
N ARG A 28 -26.21 27.87 -4.14
CA ARG A 28 -25.13 27.13 -4.79
C ARG A 28 -23.78 27.76 -4.42
N PHE A 29 -22.92 27.06 -3.68
CA PHE A 29 -21.57 27.55 -3.38
C PHE A 29 -20.81 27.71 -4.70
N LYS A 30 -20.23 28.89 -4.93
CA LYS A 30 -19.34 29.13 -6.06
C LYS A 30 -17.99 28.51 -5.72
N TYR A 31 -17.43 27.71 -6.62
CA TYR A 31 -16.12 27.10 -6.46
C TYR A 31 -15.45 26.97 -7.82
N ALA A 32 -14.12 26.88 -7.80
CA ALA A 32 -13.29 26.62 -8.96
C ALA A 32 -12.19 25.64 -8.53
N ARG A 33 -11.97 24.58 -9.32
CA ARG A 33 -10.92 23.60 -9.03
C ARG A 33 -9.63 24.02 -9.72
N VAL A 34 -8.57 24.14 -8.94
CA VAL A 34 -7.22 24.44 -9.44
C VAL A 34 -6.31 23.24 -9.25
N THR A 35 -5.56 22.90 -10.28
CA THR A 35 -4.57 21.82 -10.36
C THR A 35 -3.26 22.38 -10.91
N PRO A 36 -2.13 21.65 -10.82
CA PRO A 36 -0.84 22.13 -11.35
C PRO A 36 -0.86 22.51 -12.84
N VAL A 37 -1.82 21.97 -13.61
CA VAL A 37 -1.97 22.19 -15.06
C VAL A 37 -3.11 23.16 -15.41
N THR A 38 -3.68 23.86 -14.43
CA THR A 38 -4.81 24.77 -14.66
C THR A 38 -4.39 26.03 -15.43
N ASP A 39 -5.03 26.26 -16.58
CA ASP A 39 -4.96 27.53 -17.32
C ASP A 39 -5.81 28.60 -16.64
N TRP A 40 -5.15 29.64 -16.14
CA TRP A 40 -5.79 30.74 -15.43
C TRP A 40 -6.69 31.61 -16.30
N ALA A 41 -6.35 31.81 -17.57
CA ALA A 41 -7.14 32.65 -18.47
C ALA A 41 -8.50 31.99 -18.72
N ARG A 42 -8.48 30.68 -19.04
CA ARG A 42 -9.69 29.88 -19.20
C ARG A 42 -10.50 29.77 -17.90
N LEU A 43 -9.84 29.55 -16.75
CA LEU A 43 -10.52 29.46 -15.46
C LEU A 43 -11.29 30.74 -15.11
N THR A 44 -10.71 31.91 -15.39
CA THR A 44 -11.40 33.20 -15.14
C THR A 44 -12.54 33.47 -16.11
N GLN A 45 -12.50 32.91 -17.31
CA GLN A 45 -13.60 32.99 -18.27
C GLN A 45 -14.78 32.10 -17.86
N ASP A 46 -14.49 30.86 -17.43
CA ASP A 46 -15.51 29.90 -16.97
C ASP A 46 -16.10 30.30 -15.60
N HIS A 47 -15.35 31.05 -14.79
CA HIS A 47 -15.74 31.50 -13.45
C HIS A 47 -15.45 33.00 -13.19
N PRO A 48 -16.21 33.93 -13.81
CA PRO A 48 -15.94 35.37 -13.73
C PRO A 48 -15.96 35.97 -12.31
N TRP A 49 -16.72 35.36 -11.39
CA TRP A 49 -16.82 35.78 -9.99
C TRP A 49 -15.48 35.73 -9.23
N LEU A 50 -14.51 34.94 -9.73
CA LEU A 50 -13.16 34.89 -9.18
C LEU A 50 -12.44 36.24 -9.24
N LEU A 51 -12.83 37.14 -10.16
CA LEU A 51 -12.20 38.45 -10.36
C LEU A 51 -12.78 39.53 -9.43
N SER A 52 -14.00 39.37 -8.96
CA SER A 52 -14.74 40.40 -8.21
C SER A 52 -14.90 40.10 -6.72
N GLU A 53 -14.89 38.83 -6.32
CA GLU A 53 -15.16 38.41 -4.94
C GLU A 53 -13.89 38.07 -4.15
N ARG A 54 -13.97 38.17 -2.82
CA ARG A 54 -12.91 37.69 -1.91
C ARG A 54 -12.98 36.18 -1.77
N LEU A 55 -11.83 35.52 -1.91
CA LEU A 55 -11.74 34.07 -2.11
C LEU A 55 -11.22 33.35 -0.86
N VAL A 56 -11.61 32.08 -0.75
CA VAL A 56 -11.03 31.11 0.19
C VAL A 56 -10.38 29.99 -0.61
N VAL A 57 -9.09 29.73 -0.38
CA VAL A 57 -8.31 28.67 -1.03
C VAL A 57 -7.93 27.61 -0.01
N LYS A 58 -8.10 26.33 -0.36
CA LYS A 58 -7.79 25.18 0.52
C LYS A 58 -7.61 23.89 -0.28
N PRO A 59 -6.89 22.87 0.26
CA PRO A 59 -6.79 21.55 -0.34
C PRO A 59 -8.15 20.88 -0.49
N ASP A 60 -8.37 20.25 -1.66
CA ASP A 60 -9.58 19.51 -2.03
C ASP A 60 -9.56 18.05 -1.51
N GLN A 61 -9.03 17.87 -0.29
CA GLN A 61 -9.08 16.63 0.48
C GLN A 61 -9.51 16.94 1.93
N LEU A 62 -10.27 16.03 2.55
CA LEU A 62 -10.74 16.15 3.93
C LEU A 62 -9.59 15.94 4.93
N ILE A 63 -8.69 16.91 5.03
CA ILE A 63 -7.65 16.97 6.04
C ILE A 63 -8.25 17.62 7.30
N LYS A 64 -8.15 16.97 8.47
CA LYS A 64 -8.54 17.58 9.76
C LYS A 64 -7.57 18.74 10.08
N ARG A 65 -8.03 19.82 10.70
CA ARG A 65 -7.22 20.96 11.20
C ARG A 65 -6.51 21.83 10.14
N ARG A 66 -7.06 21.99 8.92
CA ARG A 66 -6.44 22.75 7.81
C ARG A 66 -6.02 24.18 8.18
N GLY A 67 -6.84 24.90 8.95
CA GLY A 67 -6.50 26.25 9.41
C GLY A 67 -5.28 26.29 10.34
N LYS A 68 -5.12 25.29 11.21
CA LYS A 68 -3.95 25.17 12.10
C LYS A 68 -2.68 24.75 11.36
N LEU A 69 -2.84 24.12 10.20
CA LEU A 69 -1.73 23.67 9.35
C LEU A 69 -1.33 24.73 8.30
N GLY A 70 -1.91 25.94 8.33
CA GLY A 70 -1.66 26.98 7.33
C GLY A 70 -2.21 26.65 5.94
N LEU A 71 -2.99 25.57 5.80
CA LEU A 71 -3.51 25.05 4.53
C LEU A 71 -4.86 25.70 4.13
N VAL A 72 -5.16 26.90 4.64
CA VAL A 72 -6.35 27.66 4.26
C VAL A 72 -5.96 29.13 4.12
N GLY A 73 -6.06 29.67 2.91
CA GLY A 73 -6.03 31.11 2.67
C GLY A 73 -7.45 31.66 2.69
N ILE A 74 -7.73 32.69 3.49
CA ILE A 74 -9.05 33.29 3.66
C ILE A 74 -8.98 34.77 3.23
N ASN A 75 -10.05 35.27 2.61
CA ASN A 75 -10.21 36.67 2.24
C ASN A 75 -9.17 37.19 1.23
N LEU A 76 -8.73 36.32 0.30
CA LEU A 76 -7.69 36.63 -0.69
C LEU A 76 -8.28 37.16 -1.99
N THR A 77 -7.55 38.04 -2.70
CA THR A 77 -7.83 38.34 -4.12
C THR A 77 -7.33 37.20 -5.02
N LEU A 78 -7.76 37.13 -6.28
CA LEU A 78 -7.31 36.09 -7.21
C LEU A 78 -5.77 36.06 -7.36
N ASP A 79 -5.11 37.21 -7.40
CA ASP A 79 -3.65 37.26 -7.51
C ASP A 79 -2.96 36.78 -6.22
N GLN A 80 -3.52 37.08 -5.05
CA GLN A 80 -3.07 36.52 -3.78
C GLN A 80 -3.30 35.00 -3.71
N VAL A 81 -4.40 34.49 -4.28
CA VAL A 81 -4.65 33.04 -4.41
C VAL A 81 -3.62 32.39 -5.33
N LYS A 82 -3.25 33.00 -6.46
CA LYS A 82 -2.18 32.48 -7.35
C LYS A 82 -0.83 32.41 -6.61
N VAL A 83 -0.48 33.44 -5.85
CA VAL A 83 0.74 33.44 -5.02
C VAL A 83 0.68 32.36 -3.94
N TRP A 84 -0.44 32.24 -3.24
CA TRP A 84 -0.64 31.22 -2.19
C TRP A 84 -0.53 29.80 -2.77
N LEU A 85 -1.12 29.55 -3.94
CA LEU A 85 -1.08 28.25 -4.61
C LEU A 85 0.32 27.90 -5.12
N LYS A 86 1.13 28.86 -5.59
CA LYS A 86 2.54 28.59 -5.95
C LYS A 86 3.34 27.99 -4.78
N GLN A 87 3.01 28.37 -3.55
CA GLN A 87 3.70 27.90 -2.35
C GLN A 87 3.18 26.55 -1.83
N HIS A 88 1.95 26.14 -2.17
CA HIS A 88 1.27 25.01 -1.52
C HIS A 88 0.80 23.91 -2.48
N LEU A 89 0.60 24.21 -3.76
CA LEU A 89 0.08 23.29 -4.76
C LEU A 89 1.20 22.32 -5.20
N GLY A 90 0.99 21.02 -5.00
CA GLY A 90 1.99 19.98 -5.32
C GLY A 90 3.01 19.71 -4.21
N GLN A 91 2.91 20.39 -3.07
CA GLN A 91 3.76 20.13 -1.90
C GLN A 91 3.25 18.90 -1.12
N GLU A 92 4.14 17.93 -0.89
CA GLU A 92 3.83 16.68 -0.17
C GLU A 92 3.60 16.90 1.34
N THR A 93 2.75 16.08 1.96
CA THR A 93 2.74 15.93 3.42
C THR A 93 3.93 15.08 3.85
N THR A 94 4.92 15.73 4.44
CA THR A 94 6.23 15.20 4.79
C THR A 94 6.20 14.27 6.01
N GLY A 95 6.97 13.18 5.96
CA GLY A 95 7.36 12.47 7.18
C GLY A 95 8.17 13.41 8.09
N ILE A 96 8.08 13.22 9.41
CA ILE A 96 8.70 14.13 10.41
C ILE A 96 10.17 14.44 10.09
N VAL A 97 10.94 13.42 9.70
CA VAL A 97 12.36 13.56 9.29
C VAL A 97 12.53 14.50 8.09
N ARG A 98 11.68 14.38 7.06
CA ARG A 98 11.74 15.24 5.87
C ARG A 98 11.41 16.68 6.24
N ALA A 99 10.37 16.90 7.05
CA ALA A 99 10.05 18.23 7.57
C ALA A 99 11.22 18.86 8.35
N ILE A 100 11.90 18.09 9.20
CA ILE A 100 13.06 18.60 9.93
C ILE A 100 14.19 19.01 8.98
N LYS A 101 14.44 18.25 7.90
CA LYS A 101 15.43 18.59 6.88
C LYS A 101 15.05 19.87 6.13
N ASP A 102 13.79 20.00 5.76
CA ASP A 102 13.28 21.16 5.01
C ASP A 102 13.32 22.44 5.86
N TYR A 103 13.05 22.34 7.17
CA TYR A 103 13.04 23.46 8.12
C TYR A 103 14.31 23.58 8.96
N GLN A 104 15.41 22.94 8.56
CA GLN A 104 16.61 22.86 9.41
C GLN A 104 17.24 24.21 9.76
N GLY A 105 17.15 25.20 8.86
CA GLY A 105 17.64 26.56 9.10
C GLY A 105 16.84 27.25 10.21
N PRO A 106 15.52 27.46 10.00
CA PRO A 106 14.65 28.05 11.03
C PRO A 106 14.71 27.33 12.38
N LEU A 107 14.77 25.99 12.40
CA LEU A 107 14.83 25.22 13.65
C LEU A 107 16.11 25.50 14.46
N LYS A 108 17.24 25.71 13.81
CA LYS A 108 18.50 26.09 14.48
C LYS A 108 18.47 27.54 14.96
N GLU A 109 18.00 28.45 14.11
CA GLU A 109 17.90 29.87 14.43
C GLU A 109 17.05 30.12 15.68
N HIS A 110 16.02 29.30 15.89
CA HIS A 110 15.13 29.37 17.05
C HIS A 110 15.54 28.42 18.19
N GLU A 111 16.75 27.87 18.15
CA GLU A 111 17.33 26.99 19.19
C GLU A 111 16.41 25.83 19.60
N VAL A 112 15.69 25.25 18.63
CA VAL A 112 14.70 24.22 18.90
C VAL A 112 15.37 22.93 19.35
N ARG A 113 14.95 22.42 20.51
CA ARG A 113 15.33 21.10 21.04
C ARG A 113 14.17 20.13 20.89
N ILE A 114 14.43 18.97 20.28
CA ILE A 114 13.40 17.97 19.98
C ILE A 114 13.57 16.76 20.89
N PHE A 115 12.50 16.33 21.54
CA PHE A 115 12.46 15.12 22.38
C PHE A 115 11.49 14.10 21.77
N VAL A 116 11.97 12.89 21.53
CA VAL A 116 11.21 11.82 20.85
C VAL A 116 11.14 10.60 21.76
N ARG A 117 9.92 10.15 22.10
CA ARG A 117 9.68 8.83 22.72
C ARG A 117 8.65 8.08 21.89
N ARG A 118 9.01 6.89 21.39
CA ARG A 118 8.08 6.09 20.58
C ARG A 118 8.31 4.59 20.71
N GLY A 119 7.21 3.83 20.63
CA GLY A 119 7.19 2.39 20.44
C GLY A 119 6.17 2.01 19.38
N GLY A 120 6.02 0.70 19.14
CA GLY A 120 5.07 0.13 18.16
C GLY A 120 5.76 -0.48 16.95
N PRO A 121 5.01 -0.79 15.87
CA PRO A 121 5.57 -1.45 14.69
C PRO A 121 6.72 -0.64 14.07
N ASN A 122 7.84 -1.31 13.78
CA ASN A 122 9.06 -0.77 13.18
C ASN A 122 9.64 0.48 13.89
N TYR A 123 9.40 0.63 15.20
CA TYR A 123 9.84 1.83 15.92
C TYR A 123 11.36 1.98 15.95
N GLN A 124 12.14 0.88 15.91
CA GLN A 124 13.59 0.92 15.94
C GLN A 124 14.15 1.71 14.75
N GLU A 125 13.66 1.43 13.54
CA GLU A 125 14.06 2.15 12.33
C GLU A 125 13.62 3.62 12.38
N GLY A 126 12.38 3.87 12.83
CA GLY A 126 11.87 5.23 13.04
C GLY A 126 12.71 6.07 14.00
N LEU A 127 13.18 5.47 15.10
CA LEU A 127 14.07 6.14 16.06
C LEU A 127 15.49 6.32 15.50
N ARG A 128 16.01 5.34 14.73
CA ARG A 128 17.31 5.43 14.05
C ARG A 128 17.36 6.64 13.11
N VAL A 129 16.37 6.78 12.22
CA VAL A 129 16.32 7.91 11.27
C VAL A 129 16.12 9.26 11.97
N MET A 130 15.43 9.30 13.12
CA MET A 130 15.31 10.51 13.94
C MET A 130 16.63 10.90 14.62
N GLY A 131 17.45 9.93 15.05
CA GLY A 131 18.79 10.20 15.55
C GLY A 131 19.72 10.71 14.45
N GLU A 132 19.65 10.11 13.26
CA GLU A 132 20.47 10.51 12.11
C GLU A 132 20.14 11.91 11.59
N VAL A 133 18.86 12.29 11.56
CA VAL A 133 18.51 13.66 11.15
C VAL A 133 19.03 14.69 12.15
N GLY A 134 19.03 14.39 13.45
CA GLY A 134 19.64 15.26 14.47
C GLY A 134 21.13 15.47 14.21
N LYS A 135 21.88 14.39 13.93
CA LYS A 135 23.31 14.45 13.61
C LYS A 135 23.61 15.19 12.30
N THR A 136 22.89 14.85 11.23
CA THR A 136 23.14 15.40 9.88
C THR A 136 22.74 16.85 9.75
N THR A 137 21.67 17.26 10.44
CA THR A 137 21.27 18.67 10.48
C THR A 137 22.03 19.43 11.56
N GLY A 138 22.43 18.82 12.68
CA GLY A 138 23.01 19.52 13.83
C GLY A 138 21.96 20.07 14.81
N ILE A 139 20.68 19.72 14.63
CA ILE A 139 19.61 20.05 15.58
C ILE A 139 19.70 19.09 16.78
N PRO A 140 19.62 19.58 18.02
CA PRO A 140 19.61 18.73 19.21
C PRO A 140 18.31 17.89 19.28
N ILE A 141 18.42 16.61 18.93
CA ILE A 141 17.32 15.63 18.99
C ILE A 141 17.68 14.52 19.98
N HIS A 142 16.87 14.38 21.04
CA HIS A 142 17.01 13.34 22.06
C HIS A 142 15.96 12.24 21.83
N VAL A 143 16.42 11.01 21.60
CA VAL A 143 15.59 9.89 21.10
C VAL A 143 15.53 8.75 22.12
N PHE A 144 14.31 8.31 22.44
CA PHE A 144 14.02 7.31 23.47
C PHE A 144 13.04 6.23 22.99
N GLY A 145 13.29 5.00 23.41
CA GLY A 145 12.48 3.82 23.08
C GLY A 145 11.43 3.46 24.13
N THR A 146 10.98 2.21 24.09
CA THR A 146 9.98 1.62 24.99
C THR A 146 10.47 1.47 26.44
N GLU A 147 11.78 1.37 26.65
CA GLU A 147 12.39 1.31 27.99
C GLU A 147 12.22 2.61 28.79
N THR A 148 12.00 3.74 28.11
CA THR A 148 11.74 5.02 28.76
C THR A 148 10.25 5.18 29.00
N HIS A 149 9.88 5.54 30.23
CA HIS A 149 8.49 5.85 30.60
C HIS A 149 7.91 6.94 29.68
N MET A 150 6.64 6.79 29.28
CA MET A 150 6.03 7.58 28.21
C MET A 150 6.20 9.10 28.35
N THR A 151 5.95 9.61 29.55
CA THR A 151 5.94 11.04 29.91
C THR A 151 7.30 11.57 30.38
N ALA A 152 8.31 10.70 30.52
CA ALA A 152 9.61 11.08 31.07
C ALA A 152 10.28 12.21 30.27
N ILE A 153 10.08 12.23 28.95
CA ILE A 153 10.64 13.25 28.07
C ILE A 153 10.11 14.66 28.35
N VAL A 154 8.93 14.80 28.97
CA VAL A 154 8.37 16.10 29.35
C VAL A 154 9.21 16.74 30.46
N GLY A 155 9.49 15.97 31.52
CA GLY A 155 10.37 16.44 32.60
C GLY A 155 11.80 16.71 32.13
N MET A 156 12.30 15.94 31.15
CA MET A 156 13.61 16.19 30.55
C MET A 156 13.64 17.50 29.74
N ALA A 157 12.59 17.74 28.94
CA ALA A 157 12.49 18.95 28.13
C ALA A 157 12.35 20.22 28.98
N LEU A 158 11.64 20.13 30.11
CA LEU A 158 11.44 21.24 31.05
C LEU A 158 12.60 21.41 32.06
N GLY A 159 13.59 20.51 32.06
CA GLY A 159 14.74 20.58 32.98
C GLY A 159 14.44 20.13 34.42
N HIS A 160 13.33 19.44 34.66
CA HIS A 160 12.98 18.89 35.98
C HIS A 160 13.61 17.51 36.25
N ARG A 161 14.13 16.84 35.21
CA ARG A 161 14.93 15.61 35.34
C ARG A 161 16.06 15.58 34.33
N PRO A 162 17.19 14.93 34.66
CA PRO A 162 18.32 14.85 33.75
C PRO A 162 17.99 14.00 32.52
N ILE A 163 18.64 14.33 31.40
CA ILE A 163 18.69 13.47 30.22
C ILE A 163 19.65 12.34 30.55
N PRO A 164 19.24 11.06 30.49
CA PRO A 164 20.13 9.95 30.83
C PRO A 164 21.28 9.87 29.81
N ASN A 165 22.52 9.75 30.30
CA ASN A 165 23.75 9.72 29.48
C ASN A 165 23.86 8.47 28.59
N GLN A 166 23.13 7.40 28.91
CA GLN A 166 22.97 6.23 28.06
C GLN A 166 21.50 5.82 28.04
N PRO A 167 20.89 5.56 26.87
CA PRO A 167 19.63 4.83 26.85
C PRO A 167 19.89 3.44 27.47
N PRO A 168 19.03 2.94 28.37
CA PRO A 168 19.10 1.55 28.82
C PRO A 168 19.21 0.66 27.59
N ALA A 169 20.20 -0.25 27.56
CA ALA A 169 20.43 -1.14 26.43
C ALA A 169 19.10 -1.77 26.03
N ALA A 170 18.73 -1.66 24.75
CA ALA A 170 17.51 -2.27 24.25
C ALA A 170 17.57 -3.77 24.57
N ALA A 171 16.59 -4.28 25.31
CA ALA A 171 16.38 -5.72 25.43
C ALA A 171 15.99 -6.22 24.04
N HIS A 172 17.00 -6.56 23.22
CA HIS A 172 16.76 -7.01 21.87
C HIS A 172 16.05 -8.37 21.95
N THR A 173 14.80 -8.43 21.49
CA THR A 173 14.06 -9.68 21.26
C THR A 173 14.82 -10.63 20.32
N ALA A 174 15.79 -10.10 19.56
CA ALA A 174 16.78 -10.89 18.82
C ALA A 174 17.49 -11.92 19.71
N ASN A 175 17.76 -11.64 20.99
CA ASN A 175 18.36 -12.63 21.91
C ASN A 175 17.41 -13.80 22.20
N PHE A 176 16.09 -13.59 22.22
CA PHE A 176 15.12 -14.66 22.41
C PHE A 176 14.95 -15.52 21.15
N LEU A 177 15.05 -14.91 19.97
CA LEU A 177 14.96 -15.60 18.67
C LEU A 177 16.28 -16.28 18.26
N LEU A 178 17.44 -15.79 18.71
CA LEU A 178 18.76 -16.29 18.33
C LEU A 178 19.37 -17.28 19.34
N ASN A 179 19.03 -17.23 20.64
CA ASN A 179 19.64 -18.11 21.66
C ASN A 179 19.19 -19.58 21.60
N ALA A 180 18.34 -19.98 20.63
CA ALA A 180 17.93 -21.37 20.45
C ALA A 180 19.00 -22.26 19.80
N SER A 181 20.15 -21.72 19.37
CA SER A 181 21.21 -22.50 18.69
C SER A 181 22.20 -23.22 19.61
N GLY A 182 21.86 -23.42 20.89
CA GLY A 182 22.80 -23.89 21.92
C GLY A 182 22.33 -25.08 22.76
N SER A 183 21.75 -26.14 22.18
CA SER A 183 21.79 -27.49 22.78
C SER A 183 21.38 -28.59 21.77
N PRO A 184 22.20 -29.63 21.54
CA PRO A 184 21.81 -30.80 20.78
C PRO A 184 21.32 -31.88 21.74
N SER A 185 20.02 -31.95 22.00
CA SER A 185 19.42 -33.21 22.47
C SER A 185 17.99 -33.31 21.95
N THR A 186 17.82 -34.22 21.00
CA THR A 186 16.54 -34.61 20.42
C THR A 186 16.00 -35.78 21.26
N PRO A 187 14.85 -35.68 21.94
CA PRO A 187 14.18 -36.87 22.45
C PRO A 187 13.41 -37.55 21.32
N ALA A 188 13.68 -38.84 21.10
CA ALA A 188 13.01 -39.68 20.13
C ALA A 188 11.51 -39.88 20.44
N PRO A 189 10.64 -40.09 19.43
CA PRO A 189 9.22 -40.32 19.67
C PRO A 189 8.97 -41.81 19.95
N SER A 190 8.66 -42.17 21.20
CA SER A 190 8.03 -43.47 21.49
C SER A 190 6.52 -43.36 21.31
N ARG A 191 6.02 -43.86 20.18
CA ARG A 191 4.60 -44.16 19.97
C ARG A 191 4.34 -45.60 20.41
N THR A 192 3.52 -45.79 21.42
CA THR A 192 2.76 -47.04 21.62
C THR A 192 1.29 -46.70 21.46
N ALA A 193 0.70 -47.19 20.37
CA ALA A 193 -0.74 -47.14 20.12
C ALA A 193 -1.43 -48.26 20.90
N SER A 194 -2.42 -47.91 21.72
CA SER A 194 -3.46 -48.84 22.15
C SER A 194 -4.78 -48.40 21.54
N PHE A 195 -5.27 -49.21 20.60
CA PHE A 195 -6.63 -49.13 20.08
C PHE A 195 -7.60 -49.66 21.15
N SER A 196 -8.67 -48.91 21.41
CA SER A 196 -9.91 -49.48 21.94
C SER A 196 -11.08 -48.86 21.20
N GLU A 197 -11.92 -49.74 20.65
CA GLU A 197 -13.11 -49.44 19.86
C GLU A 197 -14.22 -48.85 20.72
N SER A 198 -14.97 -47.88 20.19
CA SER A 198 -16.26 -47.46 20.73
C SER A 198 -17.41 -47.88 19.79
N LYS A 199 -18.39 -48.59 20.36
CA LYS A 199 -19.66 -48.95 19.71
C LYS A 199 -20.63 -47.75 19.66
N PRO A 200 -21.62 -47.75 18.75
CA PRO A 200 -22.57 -46.65 18.59
C PRO A 200 -23.83 -46.86 19.42
N ASP A 201 -24.23 -45.85 20.20
CA ASP A 201 -25.56 -45.81 20.82
C ASP A 201 -26.34 -44.56 20.35
N ASP A 202 -27.43 -44.88 19.64
CA ASP A 202 -28.76 -44.29 19.58
C ASP A 202 -28.99 -42.76 19.60
N ILE A 203 -29.56 -42.32 18.47
CA ILE A 203 -30.16 -41.01 18.22
C ILE A 203 -31.54 -40.94 18.87
N ALA A 204 -31.74 -39.98 19.79
CA ALA A 204 -33.07 -39.57 20.27
C ALA A 204 -33.50 -38.22 19.65
N PRO A 205 -34.79 -37.99 19.35
CA PRO A 205 -35.22 -36.84 18.56
C PRO A 205 -35.42 -35.55 19.36
N ALA A 206 -35.17 -34.44 18.67
CA ALA A 206 -35.17 -33.07 19.16
C ALA A 206 -36.49 -32.64 19.83
N LYS A 207 -36.41 -32.14 21.08
CA LYS A 207 -37.49 -31.41 21.75
C LYS A 207 -37.46 -29.93 21.35
N LYS A 208 -38.60 -29.42 20.88
CA LYS A 208 -38.87 -28.00 20.58
C LYS A 208 -38.66 -27.12 21.82
N ALA A 209 -37.85 -26.06 21.69
CA ALA A 209 -37.65 -25.05 22.71
C ALA A 209 -38.84 -24.07 22.79
N LYS A 210 -39.32 -23.79 24.01
CA LYS A 210 -40.24 -22.69 24.33
C LYS A 210 -39.48 -21.35 24.40
N PRO A 211 -40.14 -20.20 24.17
CA PRO A 211 -39.47 -18.91 24.11
C PRO A 211 -39.08 -18.42 25.52
N THR A 212 -37.78 -18.20 25.74
CA THR A 212 -37.21 -17.69 27.00
C THR A 212 -36.95 -16.18 26.94
N ALA A 213 -36.96 -15.57 28.13
CA ALA A 213 -36.66 -14.18 28.46
C ALA A 213 -35.36 -13.62 27.80
N PRO A 214 -35.12 -12.29 27.83
CA PRO A 214 -34.00 -11.66 27.13
C PRO A 214 -32.66 -12.29 27.53
N LEU A 215 -31.88 -12.80 26.56
CA LEU A 215 -30.53 -13.32 26.81
C LEU A 215 -29.63 -12.20 27.36
N GLY A 216 -29.12 -12.35 28.58
CA GLY A 216 -28.10 -11.47 29.14
C GLY A 216 -26.79 -11.52 28.33
N LYS A 217 -26.00 -10.44 28.37
CA LYS A 217 -24.65 -10.39 27.78
C LYS A 217 -23.72 -11.37 28.52
N ALA A 218 -22.81 -12.02 27.80
CA ALA A 218 -21.93 -13.07 28.34
C ALA A 218 -20.80 -12.50 29.22
N THR A 219 -20.48 -13.19 30.32
CA THR A 219 -19.35 -12.85 31.20
C THR A 219 -18.00 -13.15 30.54
N THR A 220 -17.87 -14.32 29.91
CA THR A 220 -16.67 -14.71 29.15
C THR A 220 -16.89 -14.40 27.68
N LEU A 221 -16.09 -13.49 27.10
CA LEU A 221 -16.18 -13.16 25.68
C LEU A 221 -15.27 -14.02 24.80
N PHE A 222 -14.09 -14.38 25.33
CA PHE A 222 -13.06 -15.07 24.57
C PHE A 222 -12.50 -16.26 25.34
N SER A 223 -12.22 -17.33 24.61
CA SER A 223 -11.53 -18.54 25.07
C SER A 223 -10.41 -18.91 24.10
N ARG A 224 -9.61 -19.92 24.47
CA ARG A 224 -8.61 -20.50 23.56
C ARG A 224 -9.21 -21.25 22.36
N HIS A 225 -10.52 -21.47 22.36
CA HIS A 225 -11.26 -22.12 21.27
C HIS A 225 -12.05 -21.13 20.40
N THR A 226 -12.11 -19.86 20.79
CA THR A 226 -12.84 -18.82 20.05
C THR A 226 -12.37 -18.74 18.60
N LYS A 227 -13.34 -18.65 17.68
CA LYS A 227 -13.12 -18.54 16.24
C LYS A 227 -13.76 -17.26 15.72
N ALA A 228 -13.06 -16.59 14.82
CA ALA A 228 -13.44 -15.29 14.30
C ALA A 228 -13.54 -15.27 12.76
N ILE A 229 -14.51 -14.51 12.27
CA ILE A 229 -14.53 -14.02 10.89
C ILE A 229 -13.97 -12.59 10.85
N ILE A 230 -13.07 -12.35 9.90
CA ILE A 230 -12.52 -11.02 9.64
C ILE A 230 -13.29 -10.39 8.47
N TRP A 231 -13.99 -9.28 8.71
CA TRP A 231 -14.58 -8.49 7.64
C TRP A 231 -13.55 -7.50 7.11
N GLY A 232 -13.12 -7.66 5.85
CA GLY A 232 -12.11 -6.86 5.17
C GLY A 232 -10.81 -7.61 4.88
N MET A 233 -10.08 -7.17 3.84
CA MET A 233 -8.81 -7.78 3.42
C MET A 233 -7.63 -7.29 4.28
N GLN A 234 -7.57 -7.72 5.54
CA GLN A 234 -6.55 -7.31 6.51
C GLN A 234 -5.52 -8.42 6.78
N THR A 235 -4.70 -8.74 5.79
CA THR A 235 -3.73 -9.86 5.87
C THR A 235 -2.75 -9.72 7.03
N ARG A 236 -2.20 -8.53 7.30
CA ARG A 236 -1.27 -8.32 8.43
C ARG A 236 -1.94 -8.51 9.79
N ALA A 237 -3.20 -8.08 9.94
CA ALA A 237 -3.93 -8.27 11.19
C ALA A 237 -4.23 -9.75 11.42
N VAL A 238 -4.63 -10.47 10.37
CA VAL A 238 -4.85 -11.93 10.43
C VAL A 238 -3.54 -12.65 10.78
N GLN A 239 -2.42 -12.33 10.11
CA GLN A 239 -1.13 -12.94 10.43
C GLN A 239 -0.72 -12.64 11.88
N GLY A 240 -0.85 -11.39 12.34
CA GLY A 240 -0.53 -11.02 13.73
C GLY A 240 -1.46 -11.61 14.79
N MET A 241 -2.66 -12.08 14.41
CA MET A 241 -3.52 -12.91 15.27
C MET A 241 -3.02 -14.36 15.28
N LEU A 242 -2.71 -14.94 14.12
CA LEU A 242 -2.19 -16.30 13.99
C LEU A 242 -0.84 -16.48 14.70
N ASP A 243 0.06 -15.49 14.62
CA ASP A 243 1.33 -15.53 15.34
C ASP A 243 1.11 -15.52 16.85
N PHE A 244 0.16 -14.68 17.31
CA PHE A 244 -0.25 -14.64 18.72
C PHE A 244 -0.82 -15.99 19.17
N ASP A 245 -1.71 -16.58 18.36
CA ASP A 245 -2.33 -17.86 18.64
C ASP A 245 -1.27 -18.98 18.76
N TYR A 246 -0.28 -18.99 17.87
CA TYR A 246 0.81 -19.96 17.87
C TYR A 246 1.69 -19.84 19.12
N ILE A 247 2.13 -18.62 19.50
CA ILE A 247 2.95 -18.44 20.71
C ILE A 247 2.15 -18.61 22.01
N CYS A 248 0.82 -18.51 21.95
CA CYS A 248 -0.08 -18.88 23.05
C CYS A 248 -0.32 -20.40 23.14
N SER A 249 0.34 -21.20 22.30
CA SER A 249 0.16 -22.65 22.23
C SER A 249 -1.32 -23.04 22.05
N ARG A 250 -2.05 -22.33 21.18
CA ARG A 250 -3.40 -22.76 20.75
C ARG A 250 -3.28 -23.95 19.82
N ASP A 251 -4.32 -24.79 19.83
CA ASP A 251 -4.40 -25.94 18.93
C ASP A 251 -4.78 -25.54 17.51
N GLU A 252 -5.57 -24.47 17.37
CA GLU A 252 -6.04 -23.99 16.08
C GLU A 252 -5.98 -22.46 15.94
N PRO A 253 -5.81 -21.94 14.71
CA PRO A 253 -5.91 -20.53 14.41
C PRO A 253 -7.23 -19.93 14.87
N SER A 254 -7.19 -18.73 15.40
CA SER A 254 -8.39 -18.01 15.82
C SER A 254 -9.19 -17.43 14.66
N VAL A 255 -8.60 -17.28 13.48
CA VAL A 255 -9.30 -16.82 12.27
C VAL A 255 -9.76 -18.02 11.44
N ALA A 256 -11.08 -18.18 11.31
CA ALA A 256 -11.69 -19.25 10.52
C ALA A 256 -11.83 -18.85 9.04
N ALA A 257 -12.23 -17.60 8.78
CA ALA A 257 -12.46 -17.10 7.44
C ALA A 257 -12.36 -15.56 7.35
N MET A 258 -12.29 -15.06 6.13
CA MET A 258 -12.36 -13.63 5.81
C MET A 258 -13.55 -13.35 4.89
N VAL A 259 -14.14 -12.16 4.99
CA VAL A 259 -15.17 -11.66 4.07
C VAL A 259 -14.65 -10.41 3.37
N TYR A 260 -14.55 -10.44 2.04
CA TYR A 260 -14.12 -9.30 1.23
C TYR A 260 -14.98 -9.15 -0.04
N PRO A 261 -15.87 -8.14 -0.11
CA PRO A 261 -16.94 -8.10 -1.11
C PRO A 261 -16.48 -7.80 -2.54
N PHE A 262 -15.23 -7.38 -2.73
CA PHE A 262 -14.71 -6.95 -4.04
C PHE A 262 -14.07 -8.08 -4.86
N THR A 263 -13.81 -9.24 -4.26
CA THR A 263 -13.22 -10.40 -4.92
C THR A 263 -14.18 -11.59 -4.88
N GLY A 264 -14.07 -12.51 -5.85
CA GLY A 264 -14.72 -13.81 -5.74
C GLY A 264 -14.12 -14.66 -4.60
N ASP A 265 -14.77 -15.79 -4.30
CA ASP A 265 -14.30 -16.74 -3.29
C ASP A 265 -12.93 -17.30 -3.68
N HIS A 266 -11.98 -17.27 -2.74
CA HIS A 266 -10.62 -17.78 -2.92
C HIS A 266 -10.02 -18.21 -1.57
N ARG A 267 -8.76 -18.63 -1.56
CA ARG A 267 -8.01 -18.92 -0.33
C ARG A 267 -6.80 -18.01 -0.23
N GLN A 268 -6.56 -17.48 0.95
CA GLN A 268 -5.42 -16.65 1.26
C GLN A 268 -4.41 -17.46 2.07
N LYS A 269 -3.14 -17.34 1.69
CA LYS A 269 -2.03 -18.02 2.35
C LYS A 269 -1.57 -17.24 3.59
N PHE A 270 -1.31 -17.96 4.68
CA PHE A 270 -0.82 -17.45 5.97
C PHE A 270 0.19 -18.42 6.59
N TYR A 271 0.85 -18.00 7.67
CA TYR A 271 1.73 -18.87 8.47
C TYR A 271 1.10 -19.28 9.80
N TRP A 272 1.30 -20.55 10.15
CA TRP A 272 1.10 -21.11 11.48
C TRP A 272 2.45 -21.56 12.03
N GLY A 273 3.13 -20.67 12.75
CA GLY A 273 4.55 -20.80 13.07
C GLY A 273 5.38 -20.71 11.79
N HIS A 274 5.92 -21.83 11.34
CA HIS A 274 6.72 -21.94 10.11
C HIS A 274 5.96 -22.63 8.96
N LYS A 275 4.76 -23.17 9.21
CA LYS A 275 3.97 -23.89 8.21
C LYS A 275 3.02 -22.94 7.49
N GLU A 276 3.03 -22.98 6.16
CA GLU A 276 2.01 -22.28 5.37
C GLU A 276 0.65 -22.99 5.48
N ILE A 277 -0.41 -22.20 5.73
CA ILE A 277 -1.80 -22.64 5.79
C ILE A 277 -2.68 -21.76 4.88
N LEU A 278 -3.91 -22.22 4.61
CA LEU A 278 -4.86 -21.52 3.76
C LEU A 278 -6.12 -21.17 4.53
N ILE A 279 -6.48 -19.88 4.57
CA ILE A 279 -7.74 -19.39 5.14
C ILE A 279 -8.68 -19.00 3.98
N PRO A 280 -9.94 -19.46 3.98
CA PRO A 280 -10.90 -19.11 2.94
C PRO A 280 -11.34 -17.64 3.04
N VAL A 281 -11.44 -16.99 1.88
CA VAL A 281 -11.98 -15.65 1.70
C VAL A 281 -13.26 -15.73 0.90
N TYR A 282 -14.34 -15.15 1.42
CA TYR A 282 -15.66 -15.17 0.81
C TYR A 282 -16.05 -13.79 0.30
N LYS A 283 -16.78 -13.75 -0.82
CA LYS A 283 -17.41 -12.53 -1.29
C LYS A 283 -18.59 -12.13 -0.40
N ASN A 284 -19.42 -13.11 -0.02
CA ASN A 284 -20.64 -12.91 0.74
C ASN A 284 -20.47 -13.37 2.19
N MET A 285 -20.98 -12.59 3.15
CA MET A 285 -20.98 -12.97 4.56
C MET A 285 -21.83 -14.22 4.82
N SER A 286 -22.95 -14.38 4.11
CA SER A 286 -23.85 -15.53 4.24
C SER A 286 -23.15 -16.87 4.00
N ASP A 287 -22.26 -16.93 3.01
CA ASP A 287 -21.49 -18.14 2.70
C ASP A 287 -20.44 -18.45 3.76
N ALA A 288 -19.79 -17.41 4.30
CA ALA A 288 -18.83 -17.56 5.40
C ALA A 288 -19.54 -18.08 6.66
N MET A 289 -20.64 -17.47 7.07
CA MET A 289 -21.41 -17.86 8.26
C MET A 289 -21.94 -19.30 8.15
N ARG A 290 -22.44 -19.68 6.97
CA ARG A 290 -22.95 -21.03 6.71
C ARG A 290 -21.86 -22.11 6.75
N LYS A 291 -20.67 -21.81 6.23
CA LYS A 291 -19.56 -22.78 6.16
C LYS A 291 -18.74 -22.88 7.44
N HIS A 292 -18.83 -21.86 8.32
CA HIS A 292 -18.08 -21.77 9.58
C HIS A 292 -19.04 -21.53 10.75
N PRO A 293 -19.89 -22.52 11.10
CA PRO A 293 -20.88 -22.40 12.17
C PRO A 293 -20.26 -22.24 13.57
N GLU A 294 -18.99 -22.63 13.75
CA GLU A 294 -18.22 -22.53 15.00
C GLU A 294 -17.80 -21.09 15.35
N VAL A 295 -17.94 -20.15 14.41
CA VAL A 295 -17.54 -18.76 14.60
C VAL A 295 -18.53 -18.03 15.49
N ASP A 296 -18.03 -17.46 16.58
CA ASP A 296 -18.77 -16.66 17.55
C ASP A 296 -18.34 -15.18 17.59
N VAL A 297 -17.24 -14.84 16.92
CA VAL A 297 -16.69 -13.47 16.88
C VAL A 297 -16.62 -12.94 15.45
N LEU A 298 -16.99 -11.67 15.26
CA LEU A 298 -16.69 -10.95 14.02
C LEU A 298 -15.83 -9.72 14.30
N ILE A 299 -14.71 -9.60 13.59
CA ILE A 299 -13.83 -8.42 13.65
C ILE A 299 -14.04 -7.60 12.38
N ASN A 300 -14.62 -6.41 12.56
CA ASN A 300 -15.10 -5.56 11.48
C ASN A 300 -14.10 -4.45 11.14
N PHE A 301 -13.34 -4.64 10.06
CA PHE A 301 -12.44 -3.63 9.49
C PHE A 301 -13.09 -2.83 8.35
N ALA A 302 -14.43 -2.82 8.26
CA ALA A 302 -15.13 -1.95 7.35
C ALA A 302 -14.75 -0.48 7.55
N SER A 303 -14.79 0.31 6.48
CA SER A 303 -14.63 1.76 6.60
C SER A 303 -15.78 2.34 7.43
N LEU A 304 -15.59 3.53 8.03
CA LEU A 304 -16.64 4.24 8.78
C LEU A 304 -17.98 4.36 8.02
N ARG A 305 -17.93 4.37 6.68
CA ARG A 305 -19.12 4.48 5.81
C ARG A 305 -19.89 3.17 5.67
N SER A 306 -19.21 2.03 5.80
CA SER A 306 -19.76 0.70 5.57
C SER A 306 -19.91 -0.11 6.86
N ALA A 307 -19.27 0.33 7.95
CA ALA A 307 -19.26 -0.37 9.22
C ALA A 307 -20.65 -0.49 9.85
N TYR A 308 -21.55 0.46 9.61
CA TYR A 308 -22.94 0.35 10.07
C TYR A 308 -23.64 -0.83 9.40
N ASP A 309 -23.71 -0.85 8.07
CA ASP A 309 -24.44 -1.88 7.32
C ASP A 309 -23.84 -3.27 7.53
N SER A 310 -22.51 -3.40 7.51
CA SER A 310 -21.86 -4.71 7.75
C SER A 310 -22.08 -5.23 9.17
N THR A 311 -22.16 -4.35 10.18
CA THR A 311 -22.48 -4.74 11.55
C THR A 311 -23.96 -5.13 11.69
N VAL A 312 -24.87 -4.39 11.05
CA VAL A 312 -26.30 -4.73 11.03
C VAL A 312 -26.53 -6.07 10.34
N GLU A 313 -25.88 -6.31 9.21
CA GLU A 313 -25.90 -7.59 8.50
C GLU A 313 -25.40 -8.72 9.40
N THR A 314 -24.25 -8.53 10.08
CA THR A 314 -23.67 -9.51 11.00
C THR A 314 -24.65 -9.91 12.10
N MET A 315 -25.36 -8.94 12.67
CA MET A 315 -26.32 -9.20 13.74
C MET A 315 -27.50 -10.08 13.30
N ASN A 316 -27.71 -10.33 12.00
CA ASN A 316 -28.71 -11.29 11.52
C ASN A 316 -28.28 -12.75 11.68
N TYR A 317 -27.01 -13.02 11.98
CA TYR A 317 -26.48 -14.36 12.22
C TYR A 317 -26.34 -14.62 13.72
N PRO A 318 -27.22 -15.46 14.32
CA PRO A 318 -27.29 -15.63 15.77
C PRO A 318 -26.04 -16.29 16.39
N GLN A 319 -25.23 -16.98 15.58
CA GLN A 319 -23.96 -17.58 16.01
C GLN A 319 -22.95 -16.53 16.50
N ILE A 320 -23.02 -15.29 15.98
CA ILE A 320 -22.10 -14.21 16.39
C ILE A 320 -22.56 -13.60 17.71
N ARG A 321 -21.69 -13.67 18.72
CA ARG A 321 -21.94 -13.19 20.08
C ARG A 321 -21.12 -11.93 20.41
N THR A 322 -19.99 -11.73 19.73
CA THR A 322 -19.15 -10.54 19.90
C THR A 322 -18.78 -9.92 18.55
N ILE A 323 -18.95 -8.61 18.42
CA ILE A 323 -18.52 -7.85 17.24
C ILE A 323 -17.53 -6.76 17.67
N ALA A 324 -16.33 -6.77 17.09
CA ALA A 324 -15.35 -5.70 17.29
C ALA A 324 -15.39 -4.73 16.10
N ILE A 325 -15.70 -3.45 16.35
CA ILE A 325 -15.82 -2.43 15.29
C ILE A 325 -14.59 -1.53 15.32
N ILE A 326 -13.68 -1.71 14.35
CA ILE A 326 -12.38 -1.03 14.35
C ILE A 326 -12.48 0.42 13.83
N ALA A 327 -13.49 0.71 13.01
CA ALA A 327 -13.64 2.00 12.34
C ALA A 327 -13.82 3.15 13.34
N GLU A 328 -13.02 4.21 13.18
CA GLU A 328 -13.19 5.49 13.85
C GLU A 328 -14.00 6.46 12.98
N GLY A 329 -14.90 7.23 13.60
CA GLY A 329 -15.68 8.27 12.92
C GLY A 329 -17.03 7.81 12.39
N ILE A 330 -17.62 6.76 12.98
CA ILE A 330 -19.02 6.41 12.71
C ILE A 330 -19.91 7.48 13.36
N PRO A 331 -20.91 8.04 12.65
CA PRO A 331 -21.84 8.99 13.24
C PRO A 331 -22.51 8.45 14.51
N GLU A 332 -22.53 9.25 15.58
CA GLU A 332 -23.09 8.86 16.89
C GLU A 332 -24.52 8.31 16.79
N ALA A 333 -25.35 8.87 15.90
CA ALA A 333 -26.72 8.42 15.66
C ALA A 333 -26.78 6.98 15.12
N LEU A 334 -25.84 6.58 14.28
CA LEU A 334 -25.75 5.22 13.75
C LEU A 334 -25.24 4.25 14.83
N THR A 335 -24.22 4.65 15.59
CA THR A 335 -23.70 3.85 16.71
C THR A 335 -24.79 3.56 17.75
N ARG A 336 -25.64 4.55 18.09
CA ARG A 336 -26.79 4.33 18.98
C ARG A 336 -27.79 3.30 18.44
N LYS A 337 -28.01 3.24 17.13
CA LYS A 337 -28.85 2.20 16.50
C LYS A 337 -28.21 0.82 16.59
N LEU A 338 -26.88 0.74 16.44
CA LEU A 338 -26.12 -0.51 16.63
C LEU A 338 -26.26 -1.00 18.07
N ILE A 339 -26.01 -0.14 19.06
CA ILE A 339 -26.17 -0.44 20.50
C ILE A 339 -27.56 -1.00 20.78
N LYS A 340 -28.61 -0.28 20.37
CA LYS A 340 -30.01 -0.71 20.56
C LYS A 340 -30.29 -2.10 19.98
N THR A 341 -29.70 -2.41 18.83
CA THR A 341 -29.90 -3.70 18.15
C THR A 341 -29.10 -4.81 18.83
N ALA A 342 -27.87 -4.52 19.23
CA ALA A 342 -26.99 -5.44 19.94
C ALA A 342 -27.55 -5.81 21.31
N ASP A 343 -28.05 -4.85 22.07
CA ASP A 343 -28.71 -5.09 23.36
C ASP A 343 -29.93 -6.00 23.21
N LYS A 344 -30.77 -5.76 22.19
CA LYS A 344 -31.93 -6.62 21.89
C LYS A 344 -31.55 -8.05 21.51
N LYS A 345 -30.37 -8.24 20.89
CA LYS A 345 -29.88 -9.56 20.45
C LYS A 345 -28.89 -10.20 21.42
N GLY A 346 -28.59 -9.53 22.54
CA GLY A 346 -27.58 -9.95 23.50
C GLY A 346 -26.18 -10.09 22.89
N VAL A 347 -25.82 -9.26 21.91
CA VAL A 347 -24.50 -9.24 21.26
C VAL A 347 -23.62 -8.20 21.94
N THR A 348 -22.38 -8.56 22.26
CA THR A 348 -21.39 -7.63 22.81
C THR A 348 -20.72 -6.88 21.66
N ILE A 349 -20.71 -5.55 21.70
CA ILE A 349 -19.97 -4.73 20.73
C ILE A 349 -18.77 -4.09 21.42
N ILE A 350 -17.55 -4.40 20.97
CA ILE A 350 -16.33 -3.71 21.40
C ILE A 350 -15.99 -2.66 20.34
N GLY A 351 -15.92 -1.38 20.73
CA GLY A 351 -15.83 -0.24 19.81
C GLY A 351 -17.18 0.46 19.60
N PRO A 352 -17.34 1.34 18.61
CA PRO A 352 -16.40 1.66 17.52
C PRO A 352 -15.14 2.42 17.97
N ALA A 353 -14.28 2.79 17.01
CA ALA A 353 -13.05 3.54 17.27
C ALA A 353 -12.11 2.86 18.27
N THR A 354 -11.94 1.55 18.13
CA THR A 354 -11.10 0.73 19.01
C THR A 354 -10.05 -0.05 18.23
N VAL A 355 -8.95 -0.40 18.91
CA VAL A 355 -8.03 -1.44 18.44
C VAL A 355 -8.58 -2.85 18.72
N GLY A 356 -9.49 -2.98 19.69
CA GLY A 356 -10.10 -4.22 20.14
C GLY A 356 -9.76 -4.54 21.60
N GLY A 357 -9.27 -5.75 21.83
CA GLY A 357 -8.85 -6.27 23.13
C GLY A 357 -7.96 -7.49 23.00
N ILE A 358 -7.35 -7.90 24.10
CA ILE A 358 -6.46 -9.04 24.18
C ILE A 358 -6.73 -9.84 25.46
N LYS A 359 -6.84 -11.15 25.32
CA LYS A 359 -6.89 -12.10 26.43
C LYS A 359 -5.69 -13.03 26.28
N PRO A 360 -4.56 -12.76 26.96
CA PRO A 360 -3.34 -13.56 26.90
C PRO A 360 -3.59 -15.07 27.04
N GLY A 361 -2.91 -15.87 26.21
CA GLY A 361 -3.12 -17.32 26.13
C GLY A 361 -4.41 -17.77 25.43
N CYS A 362 -5.31 -16.83 25.10
CA CYS A 362 -6.64 -17.15 24.56
C CYS A 362 -6.88 -16.52 23.19
N PHE A 363 -6.99 -15.20 23.08
CA PHE A 363 -7.44 -14.55 21.84
C PHE A 363 -7.04 -13.09 21.80
N LYS A 364 -6.70 -12.60 20.60
CA LYS A 364 -6.38 -11.18 20.34
C LYS A 364 -7.28 -10.68 19.22
N ILE A 365 -7.92 -9.53 19.42
CA ILE A 365 -8.69 -8.86 18.38
C ILE A 365 -7.74 -8.06 17.48
N GLY A 366 -7.60 -8.50 16.23
CA GLY A 366 -6.96 -7.74 15.16
C GLY A 366 -5.54 -7.29 15.52
N ASN A 367 -5.33 -5.99 15.64
CA ASN A 367 -4.00 -5.39 15.83
C ASN A 367 -3.64 -5.14 17.30
N THR A 368 -4.47 -5.54 18.27
CA THR A 368 -4.22 -5.27 19.71
C THR A 368 -2.88 -5.85 20.17
N GLY A 369 -2.04 -5.08 20.86
CA GLY A 369 -0.71 -5.57 21.28
C GLY A 369 0.39 -5.46 20.20
N GLY A 370 0.05 -5.08 18.96
CA GLY A 370 1.03 -4.81 17.91
C GLY A 370 1.71 -6.07 17.34
N MET A 371 2.99 -5.92 16.98
CA MET A 371 3.85 -7.00 16.46
C MET A 371 4.26 -7.98 17.55
N LEU A 372 4.73 -9.16 17.14
CA LEU A 372 5.14 -10.24 18.04
C LEU A 372 6.19 -9.79 19.07
N ASP A 373 7.12 -8.91 18.68
CA ASP A 373 8.12 -8.32 19.57
C ASP A 373 7.50 -7.70 20.82
N ASN A 374 6.40 -6.95 20.67
CA ASN A 374 5.72 -6.32 21.79
C ASN A 374 4.86 -7.32 22.58
N ILE A 375 4.29 -8.32 21.91
CA ILE A 375 3.57 -9.42 22.59
C ILE A 375 4.53 -10.18 23.53
N LEU A 376 5.75 -10.46 23.07
CA LEU A 376 6.79 -11.13 23.86
C LEU A 376 7.33 -10.21 24.95
N ALA A 377 7.66 -8.95 24.63
CA ALA A 377 8.21 -7.99 25.59
C ALA A 377 7.25 -7.70 26.76
N SER A 378 5.95 -7.62 26.49
CA SER A 378 4.91 -7.46 27.53
C SER A 378 4.34 -8.79 28.04
N LYS A 379 4.95 -9.93 27.70
CA LYS A 379 4.58 -11.28 28.16
C LYS A 379 3.11 -11.64 27.95
N LEU A 380 2.53 -11.16 26.85
CA LEU A 380 1.10 -11.29 26.53
C LEU A 380 0.72 -12.67 25.99
N TYR A 381 1.66 -13.62 25.89
CA TYR A 381 1.38 -15.00 25.48
C TYR A 381 0.80 -15.87 26.61
N ARG A 382 0.91 -15.43 27.87
CA ARG A 382 0.39 -16.14 29.05
C ARG A 382 -0.46 -15.20 29.93
N PRO A 383 -1.53 -15.70 30.57
CA PRO A 383 -2.36 -14.88 31.44
C PRO A 383 -1.68 -14.56 32.77
N GLY A 384 -1.84 -13.32 33.24
CA GLY A 384 -1.61 -12.93 34.64
C GLY A 384 -2.93 -12.77 35.39
N SER A 385 -2.97 -11.93 36.43
CA SER A 385 -4.14 -11.75 37.31
C SER A 385 -4.85 -10.41 37.14
N VAL A 386 -4.30 -9.50 36.32
CA VAL A 386 -4.78 -8.12 36.18
C VAL A 386 -5.67 -7.96 34.94
N ALA A 387 -6.93 -7.59 35.12
CA ALA A 387 -7.77 -7.19 33.99
C ALA A 387 -7.80 -5.67 33.84
N TYR A 388 -7.83 -5.17 32.60
CA TYR A 388 -7.98 -3.73 32.38
C TYR A 388 -9.06 -3.38 31.37
N VAL A 389 -9.59 -2.17 31.52
CA VAL A 389 -10.45 -1.54 30.52
C VAL A 389 -10.04 -0.08 30.32
N SER A 390 -9.91 0.33 29.05
CA SER A 390 -9.47 1.68 28.67
C SER A 390 -10.32 2.24 27.53
N ARG A 391 -10.38 3.56 27.41
CA ARG A 391 -10.92 4.24 26.21
C ARG A 391 -9.96 4.17 25.01
N SER A 392 -8.67 4.44 25.24
CA SER A 392 -7.68 4.62 24.18
C SER A 392 -6.98 3.32 23.82
N GLY A 393 -7.07 2.88 22.55
CA GLY A 393 -6.34 1.70 22.08
C GLY A 393 -4.80 1.87 22.16
N GLY A 394 -4.29 3.09 22.01
CA GLY A 394 -2.86 3.37 22.19
C GLY A 394 -2.42 3.20 23.65
N MET A 395 -3.20 3.75 24.57
CA MET A 395 -2.92 3.59 26.01
C MET A 395 -3.13 2.17 26.49
N SER A 396 -4.04 1.38 25.89
CA SER A 396 -4.13 -0.05 26.19
C SER A 396 -2.82 -0.78 25.95
N ASN A 397 -2.07 -0.40 24.91
CA ASN A 397 -0.76 -1.01 24.67
C ASN A 397 0.31 -0.52 25.67
N GLU A 398 0.22 0.72 26.14
CA GLU A 398 1.08 1.20 27.23
C GLU A 398 0.71 0.52 28.56
N LEU A 399 -0.58 0.28 28.83
CA LEU A 399 -1.03 -0.48 29.99
C LEU A 399 -0.50 -1.91 29.97
N ASN A 400 -0.48 -2.57 28.81
CA ASN A 400 0.16 -3.89 28.69
C ASN A 400 1.62 -3.83 29.19
N ASN A 401 2.39 -2.83 28.77
CA ASN A 401 3.79 -2.65 29.18
C ASN A 401 3.93 -2.30 30.67
N ILE A 402 3.11 -1.37 31.19
CA ILE A 402 3.15 -0.98 32.60
C ILE A 402 2.81 -2.19 33.49
N ILE A 403 1.68 -2.85 33.22
CA ILE A 403 1.19 -4.01 33.99
C ILE A 403 2.20 -5.15 33.92
N SER A 404 2.80 -5.43 32.75
CA SER A 404 3.80 -6.50 32.63
C SER A 404 5.08 -6.27 33.42
N ARG A 405 5.42 -5.00 33.69
CA ARG A 405 6.61 -4.62 34.46
C ARG A 405 6.35 -4.59 35.97
N THR A 406 5.10 -4.41 36.39
CA THR A 406 4.75 -4.20 37.80
C THR A 406 4.00 -5.37 38.45
N THR A 407 3.48 -6.32 37.67
CA THR A 407 2.62 -7.43 38.13
C THR A 407 2.97 -8.77 37.45
N ASP A 408 2.19 -9.83 37.69
CA ASP A 408 2.31 -11.11 36.99
C ASP A 408 1.86 -11.07 35.51
N GLY A 409 1.14 -10.02 35.11
CA GLY A 409 0.72 -9.76 33.73
C GLY A 409 -0.78 -9.54 33.58
N VAL A 410 -1.21 -9.37 32.32
CA VAL A 410 -2.61 -9.11 31.98
C VAL A 410 -3.39 -10.43 31.91
N TYR A 411 -4.58 -10.47 32.52
CA TYR A 411 -5.57 -11.53 32.35
C TYR A 411 -6.46 -11.28 31.11
N GLU A 412 -7.07 -10.09 31.03
CA GLU A 412 -7.86 -9.63 29.89
C GLU A 412 -7.83 -8.10 29.81
N GLY A 413 -7.58 -7.57 28.62
CA GLY A 413 -7.50 -6.14 28.35
C GLY A 413 -8.47 -5.74 27.24
N VAL A 414 -9.29 -4.71 27.47
CA VAL A 414 -10.24 -4.20 26.47
C VAL A 414 -10.09 -2.69 26.28
N ALA A 415 -10.01 -2.26 25.03
CA ALA A 415 -10.23 -0.87 24.64
C ALA A 415 -11.70 -0.70 24.19
N ILE A 416 -12.51 0.05 24.93
CA ILE A 416 -13.94 0.26 24.57
C ILE A 416 -14.12 1.20 23.38
N GLY A 417 -13.12 2.04 23.10
CA GLY A 417 -13.09 2.99 21.99
C GLY A 417 -13.37 4.44 22.40
N GLY A 418 -12.91 5.37 21.56
CA GLY A 418 -12.95 6.81 21.83
C GLY A 418 -14.27 7.50 21.47
N ASP A 419 -15.23 6.81 20.85
CA ASP A 419 -16.51 7.38 20.44
C ASP A 419 -17.41 7.71 21.63
N ARG A 420 -18.25 8.74 21.53
CA ARG A 420 -19.11 9.22 22.63
C ARG A 420 -19.97 8.12 23.26
N TYR A 421 -20.54 7.27 22.41
CA TYR A 421 -21.38 6.12 22.79
C TYR A 421 -20.68 4.81 22.37
N PRO A 422 -19.79 4.25 23.19
CA PRO A 422 -19.19 2.95 22.88
C PRO A 422 -20.25 1.83 22.98
N GLY A 423 -20.06 0.78 22.20
CA GLY A 423 -20.95 -0.39 22.13
C GLY A 423 -21.04 -1.19 23.42
N SER A 424 -19.94 -1.21 24.16
CA SER A 424 -19.80 -1.70 25.53
C SER A 424 -19.05 -0.66 26.35
N THR A 425 -19.46 -0.46 27.60
CA THR A 425 -18.94 0.62 28.44
C THR A 425 -17.93 0.11 29.47
N PHE A 426 -17.31 1.01 30.26
CA PHE A 426 -16.43 0.62 31.35
C PHE A 426 -17.11 -0.35 32.31
N MET A 427 -18.33 0.00 32.76
CA MET A 427 -19.06 -0.81 33.74
C MET A 427 -19.38 -2.21 33.20
N ASP A 428 -19.73 -2.33 31.92
CA ASP A 428 -19.99 -3.64 31.31
C ASP A 428 -18.78 -4.58 31.47
N HIS A 429 -17.57 -4.08 31.23
CA HIS A 429 -16.34 -4.86 31.36
C HIS A 429 -15.90 -5.08 32.80
N VAL A 430 -16.00 -4.05 33.66
CA VAL A 430 -15.68 -4.17 35.09
C VAL A 430 -16.54 -5.25 35.75
N LEU A 431 -17.83 -5.32 35.43
CA LEU A 431 -18.71 -6.38 35.94
C LEU A 431 -18.29 -7.77 35.45
N ARG A 432 -17.90 -7.92 34.17
CA ARG A 432 -17.36 -9.20 33.69
C ARG A 432 -16.10 -9.59 34.45
N TYR A 433 -15.22 -8.64 34.72
CA TYR A 433 -13.96 -8.87 35.44
C TYR A 433 -14.20 -9.23 36.90
N GLU A 434 -15.15 -8.58 37.55
CA GLU A 434 -15.61 -8.94 38.90
C GLU A 434 -16.08 -10.40 38.94
N ASP A 435 -16.90 -10.80 37.97
CA ASP A 435 -17.49 -12.14 37.91
C ASP A 435 -16.53 -13.22 37.37
N THR A 436 -15.31 -12.84 36.94
CA THR A 436 -14.31 -13.77 36.39
C THR A 436 -13.31 -14.19 37.46
N PRO A 437 -13.28 -15.46 37.91
CA PRO A 437 -12.45 -15.89 39.04
C PRO A 437 -10.94 -15.71 38.85
N GLY A 438 -10.45 -15.76 37.60
CA GLY A 438 -9.04 -15.56 37.27
C GLY A 438 -8.56 -14.11 37.44
N VAL A 439 -9.47 -13.14 37.45
CA VAL A 439 -9.14 -11.73 37.70
C VAL A 439 -9.07 -11.48 39.19
N LYS A 440 -7.96 -10.91 39.67
CA LYS A 440 -7.75 -10.58 41.10
C LYS A 440 -7.69 -9.08 41.37
N MET A 441 -7.36 -8.27 40.36
CA MET A 441 -7.45 -6.81 40.42
C MET A 441 -7.82 -6.22 39.06
N ILE A 442 -8.44 -5.04 39.09
CA ILE A 442 -8.98 -4.37 37.91
C ILE A 442 -8.31 -3.01 37.74
N VAL A 443 -7.84 -2.70 36.53
CA VAL A 443 -7.28 -1.39 36.17
C VAL A 443 -8.21 -0.69 35.18
N VAL A 444 -8.65 0.52 35.52
CA VAL A 444 -9.51 1.34 34.67
C VAL A 444 -8.76 2.60 34.26
N LEU A 445 -8.66 2.84 32.95
CA LEU A 445 -8.09 4.08 32.43
C LEU A 445 -9.20 4.90 31.77
N GLY A 446 -9.81 5.76 32.57
CA GLY A 446 -10.86 6.70 32.19
C GLY A 446 -10.32 7.90 31.43
N GLU A 447 -11.21 8.76 30.96
CA GLU A 447 -10.88 9.96 30.19
C GLU A 447 -11.82 11.10 30.59
N ILE A 448 -11.49 12.35 30.25
CA ILE A 448 -12.44 13.47 30.36
C ILE A 448 -13.69 13.25 29.50
N GLY A 449 -14.83 13.78 29.93
CA GLY A 449 -16.10 13.71 29.21
C GLY A 449 -16.96 12.53 29.63
N GLY A 450 -18.28 12.73 29.67
CA GLY A 450 -19.24 11.73 30.14
C GLY A 450 -19.11 11.36 31.62
N THR A 451 -19.99 10.47 32.07
CA THR A 451 -20.18 10.12 33.49
C THR A 451 -20.12 8.61 33.75
N GLU A 452 -19.49 7.86 32.86
CA GLU A 452 -19.47 6.40 32.92
C GLU A 452 -18.70 5.88 34.14
N GLU A 453 -17.59 6.53 34.50
CA GLU A 453 -16.74 6.15 35.63
C GLU A 453 -17.48 6.23 36.97
N TYR A 454 -18.47 7.13 37.11
CA TYR A 454 -19.31 7.20 38.32
C TYR A 454 -20.15 5.93 38.55
N LYS A 455 -20.39 5.12 37.51
CA LYS A 455 -21.06 3.82 37.70
C LYS A 455 -20.19 2.85 38.51
N ILE A 456 -18.87 2.97 38.41
CA ILE A 456 -17.92 2.17 39.20
C ILE A 456 -18.02 2.58 40.66
N CYS A 457 -18.04 3.89 40.96
CA CYS A 457 -18.27 4.40 42.32
C CYS A 457 -19.56 3.83 42.93
N ARG A 458 -20.66 3.84 42.16
CA ARG A 458 -21.94 3.26 42.59
C ARG A 458 -21.84 1.76 42.81
N GLY A 459 -21.23 1.01 41.89
CA GLY A 459 -21.05 -0.42 42.01
C GLY A 459 -20.23 -0.83 43.24
N ILE A 460 -19.22 -0.05 43.63
CA ILE A 460 -18.47 -0.27 44.87
C ILE A 460 -19.34 0.04 46.09
N LYS A 461 -20.04 1.18 46.09
CA LYS A 461 -20.94 1.57 47.20
C LYS A 461 -22.07 0.58 47.44
N GLU A 462 -22.60 -0.02 46.37
CA GLU A 462 -23.64 -1.05 46.41
C GLU A 462 -23.11 -2.45 46.76
N GLY A 463 -21.78 -2.62 46.91
CA GLY A 463 -21.15 -3.91 47.19
C GLY A 463 -21.13 -4.86 45.99
N ARG A 464 -21.44 -4.37 44.77
CA ARG A 464 -21.41 -5.16 43.54
C ARG A 464 -19.99 -5.37 43.01
N ILE A 465 -19.09 -4.42 43.27
CA ILE A 465 -17.66 -4.50 42.93
C ILE A 465 -16.89 -4.64 44.23
N THR A 466 -16.23 -5.77 44.42
CA THR A 466 -15.51 -6.13 45.64
C THR A 466 -14.01 -6.30 45.41
N LYS A 467 -13.58 -6.58 44.16
CA LYS A 467 -12.15 -6.67 43.83
C LYS A 467 -11.48 -5.29 43.87
N PRO A 468 -10.17 -5.22 44.19
CA PRO A 468 -9.41 -3.96 44.13
C PRO A 468 -9.46 -3.34 42.73
N VAL A 469 -9.88 -2.08 42.66
CA VAL A 469 -9.89 -1.28 41.43
C VAL A 469 -8.84 -0.19 41.53
N VAL A 470 -7.92 -0.15 40.57
CA VAL A 470 -7.01 0.98 40.34
C VAL A 470 -7.59 1.80 39.19
N CYS A 471 -7.76 3.10 39.35
CA CYS A 471 -8.32 3.95 38.29
C CYS A 471 -7.61 5.28 38.15
N TRP A 472 -7.42 5.72 36.91
CA TRP A 472 -7.00 7.07 36.60
C TRP A 472 -7.77 7.62 35.40
N CYS A 473 -8.36 8.81 35.55
CA CYS A 473 -8.99 9.54 34.45
C CYS A 473 -8.01 10.55 33.87
N ILE A 474 -7.67 10.41 32.58
CA ILE A 474 -6.79 11.34 31.86
C ILE A 474 -7.56 12.59 31.39
N GLY A 475 -6.84 13.69 31.09
CA GLY A 475 -7.44 14.96 30.66
C GLY A 475 -7.55 16.01 31.77
N THR A 476 -6.77 15.88 32.84
CA THR A 476 -6.72 16.84 33.95
C THR A 476 -6.30 18.24 33.52
N CYS A 477 -5.51 18.38 32.45
CA CYS A 477 -5.10 19.67 31.92
C CYS A 477 -6.26 20.54 31.39
N ALA A 478 -7.43 19.95 31.11
CA ALA A 478 -8.57 20.70 30.63
C ALA A 478 -9.02 21.81 31.60
N THR A 479 -8.84 21.60 32.91
CA THR A 479 -9.16 22.60 33.93
C THR A 479 -8.14 23.74 34.00
N MET A 480 -6.99 23.60 33.34
CA MET A 480 -5.94 24.63 33.25
C MET A 480 -6.12 25.53 32.03
N PHE A 481 -6.98 25.17 31.08
CA PHE A 481 -7.24 25.95 29.87
C PHE A 481 -8.30 27.01 30.13
N SER A 482 -8.15 28.18 29.50
CA SER A 482 -9.12 29.28 29.59
C SER A 482 -10.36 29.09 28.71
N SER A 483 -10.33 28.11 27.79
CA SER A 483 -11.42 27.81 26.86
C SER A 483 -11.63 26.30 26.76
N GLU A 484 -12.84 25.90 26.38
CA GLU A 484 -13.16 24.49 26.15
C GLU A 484 -12.32 23.92 25.00
N VAL A 485 -11.62 22.83 25.28
CA VAL A 485 -10.79 22.13 24.29
C VAL A 485 -11.37 20.74 24.04
N GLN A 486 -11.81 20.51 22.80
CA GLN A 486 -12.10 19.17 22.31
C GLN A 486 -10.79 18.41 22.08
N PHE A 487 -10.59 17.30 22.79
CA PHE A 487 -9.43 16.42 22.59
C PHE A 487 -9.62 15.49 21.38
N GLY A 488 -8.63 14.62 21.13
CA GLY A 488 -8.57 13.79 19.93
C GLY A 488 -9.77 12.85 19.74
N HIS A 489 -10.17 12.15 20.82
CA HIS A 489 -11.34 11.28 20.79
C HIS A 489 -12.64 12.08 20.73
N ALA A 490 -13.66 11.53 20.05
CA ALA A 490 -14.95 12.20 19.89
C ALA A 490 -15.67 12.42 21.24
N GLY A 491 -15.55 11.47 22.18
CA GLY A 491 -16.16 11.57 23.51
C GLY A 491 -15.40 12.45 24.51
N ALA A 492 -14.19 12.93 24.17
CA ALA A 492 -13.32 13.64 25.10
C ALA A 492 -13.63 15.14 25.18
N CYS A 493 -14.84 15.44 25.65
CA CYS A 493 -15.37 16.79 25.89
C CYS A 493 -16.23 16.78 27.16
N ALA A 494 -15.91 17.65 28.12
CA ALA A 494 -16.69 17.82 29.33
C ALA A 494 -17.75 18.91 29.12
N ASN A 495 -19.03 18.55 29.20
CA ASN A 495 -20.15 19.50 29.11
C ASN A 495 -20.56 20.05 30.48
N GLN A 496 -20.11 19.38 31.56
CA GLN A 496 -20.43 19.70 32.95
C GLN A 496 -19.17 19.56 33.81
N ALA A 497 -19.15 20.23 34.96
CA ALA A 497 -18.04 20.12 35.91
C ALA A 497 -17.80 18.67 36.39
N SER A 498 -18.87 17.88 36.52
CA SER A 498 -18.82 16.44 36.83
C SER A 498 -18.16 15.60 35.75
N GLU A 499 -18.14 16.05 34.49
CA GLU A 499 -17.51 15.33 33.39
C GLU A 499 -15.98 15.57 33.33
N THR A 500 -15.44 16.45 34.17
CA THR A 500 -14.00 16.73 34.22
C THR A 500 -13.22 15.55 34.81
N ALA A 501 -12.02 15.31 34.29
CA ALA A 501 -11.16 14.23 34.79
C ALA A 501 -10.82 14.41 36.29
N VAL A 502 -10.64 15.66 36.74
CA VAL A 502 -10.35 15.99 38.14
C VAL A 502 -11.52 15.60 39.06
N ALA A 503 -12.75 15.99 38.71
CA ALA A 503 -13.94 15.62 39.51
C ALA A 503 -14.15 14.10 39.56
N LYS A 504 -13.90 13.41 38.44
CA LYS A 504 -13.99 11.94 38.38
C LYS A 504 -12.94 11.25 39.26
N ASN A 505 -11.68 11.68 39.19
CA ASN A 505 -10.61 11.13 40.03
C ASN A 505 -10.91 11.32 41.53
N GLN A 506 -11.42 12.50 41.92
CA GLN A 506 -11.81 12.75 43.30
C GLN A 506 -12.95 11.82 43.76
N ALA A 507 -14.01 11.69 42.96
CA ALA A 507 -15.15 10.83 43.28
C ALA A 507 -14.79 9.33 43.34
N LEU A 508 -13.87 8.87 42.48
CA LEU A 508 -13.34 7.51 42.52
C LEU A 508 -12.55 7.25 43.80
N LYS A 509 -11.68 8.20 44.18
CA LYS A 509 -10.89 8.12 45.41
C LYS A 509 -11.77 8.05 46.66
N GLU A 510 -12.81 8.88 46.73
CA GLU A 510 -13.80 8.86 47.82
C GLU A 510 -14.59 7.55 47.90
N ALA A 511 -14.80 6.89 46.76
CA ALA A 511 -15.47 5.59 46.69
C ALA A 511 -14.57 4.39 47.08
N GLY A 512 -13.31 4.62 47.45
CA GLY A 512 -12.36 3.57 47.83
C GLY A 512 -11.56 2.98 46.68
N VAL A 513 -11.58 3.60 45.50
CA VAL A 513 -10.73 3.22 44.35
C VAL A 513 -9.30 3.70 44.60
N PHE A 514 -8.32 2.90 44.20
CA PHE A 514 -6.91 3.29 44.23
C PHE A 514 -6.61 4.25 43.08
N VAL A 515 -6.50 5.55 43.38
CA VAL A 515 -6.28 6.61 42.38
C VAL A 515 -4.89 7.24 42.60
N PRO A 516 -3.97 7.20 41.61
CA PRO A 516 -2.64 7.85 41.73
C PRO A 516 -2.77 9.38 41.69
N GLN A 517 -1.72 10.14 42.05
CA GLN A 517 -1.79 11.61 41.94
C GLN A 517 -1.69 12.07 40.48
N SER A 518 -0.93 11.33 39.66
CA SER A 518 -0.73 11.58 38.24
C SER A 518 -0.65 10.27 37.45
N PHE A 519 -0.61 10.36 36.12
CA PHE A 519 -0.42 9.16 35.28
C PHE A 519 0.95 8.50 35.51
N ASP A 520 1.96 9.26 35.92
CA ASP A 520 3.33 8.76 36.07
C ASP A 520 3.47 7.77 37.24
N GLU A 521 2.67 7.95 38.28
CA GLU A 521 2.60 7.08 39.46
C GLU A 521 1.64 5.90 39.28
N LEU A 522 0.95 5.80 38.13
CA LEU A 522 -0.01 4.72 37.89
C LEU A 522 0.66 3.34 38.03
N GLY A 523 1.88 3.20 37.51
CA GLY A 523 2.65 1.96 37.65
C GLY A 523 2.95 1.60 39.11
N GLU A 524 3.31 2.60 39.93
CA GLU A 524 3.63 2.42 41.34
C GLU A 524 2.41 1.97 42.15
N VAL A 525 1.26 2.61 41.93
CA VAL A 525 0.00 2.23 42.60
C VAL A 525 -0.46 0.83 42.17
N ILE A 526 -0.35 0.48 40.89
CA ILE A 526 -0.65 -0.88 40.40
C ILE A 526 0.27 -1.90 41.10
N GLN A 527 1.57 -1.62 41.17
CA GLN A 527 2.55 -2.49 41.81
C GLN A 527 2.24 -2.69 43.30
N SER A 528 1.89 -1.62 44.01
CA SER A 528 1.57 -1.65 45.43
C SER A 528 0.35 -2.53 45.72
N VAL A 529 -0.74 -2.37 44.97
CA VAL A 529 -1.95 -3.20 45.12
C VAL A 529 -1.66 -4.67 44.80
N TYR A 530 -0.88 -4.93 43.74
CA TYR A 530 -0.49 -6.29 43.38
C TYR A 530 0.34 -6.97 44.48
N GLN A 531 1.33 -6.28 45.05
CA GLN A 531 2.17 -6.82 46.14
C GLN A 531 1.36 -7.13 47.40
N ASP A 532 0.39 -6.28 47.76
CA ASP A 532 -0.53 -6.54 48.87
C ASP A 532 -1.37 -7.81 48.64
N LEU A 533 -1.87 -8.01 47.41
CA LEU A 533 -2.62 -9.21 47.05
C LEU A 533 -1.77 -10.49 47.06
N VAL A 534 -0.49 -10.41 46.68
CA VAL A 534 0.45 -11.53 46.81
C VAL A 534 0.75 -11.82 48.28
N ALA A 535 0.99 -10.79 49.09
CA ALA A 535 1.22 -10.95 50.53
C ALA A 535 0.03 -11.59 51.25
N LYS A 536 -1.20 -11.25 50.83
CA LYS A 536 -2.46 -11.84 51.32
C LYS A 536 -2.77 -13.21 50.70
N ARG A 537 -1.92 -13.75 49.82
CA ARG A 537 -2.11 -15.00 49.07
C ARG A 537 -3.40 -15.06 48.26
N VAL A 538 -3.90 -13.90 47.80
CA VAL A 538 -4.99 -13.82 46.83
C VAL A 538 -4.47 -14.11 45.41
N ILE A 539 -3.21 -13.74 45.16
CA ILE A 539 -2.48 -14.04 43.93
C ILE A 539 -1.29 -14.95 44.28
N GLU A 540 -1.19 -16.08 43.57
CA GLU A 540 -0.02 -16.96 43.58
C GLU A 540 0.56 -16.96 42.16
N PRO A 541 1.68 -16.24 41.91
CA PRO A 541 2.22 -16.10 40.57
C PRO A 541 2.67 -17.45 40.00
N ALA A 542 2.19 -17.77 38.80
CA ALA A 542 2.59 -18.98 38.09
C ALA A 542 4.04 -18.89 37.59
N GLU A 543 4.70 -20.05 37.53
CA GLU A 543 6.03 -20.18 36.92
C GLU A 543 6.01 -19.78 35.44
N GLU A 544 7.08 -19.13 34.99
CA GLU A 544 7.21 -18.70 33.59
C GLU A 544 7.58 -19.88 32.70
N VAL A 545 6.77 -20.13 31.67
CA VAL A 545 7.04 -21.13 30.63
C VAL A 545 7.42 -20.41 29.34
N PRO A 546 8.57 -20.73 28.73
CA PRO A 546 8.95 -20.15 27.45
C PRO A 546 7.91 -20.44 26.35
N PRO A 547 7.50 -19.44 25.55
CA PRO A 547 6.56 -19.66 24.46
C PRO A 547 7.21 -20.38 23.27
N PRO A 548 6.42 -21.05 22.40
CA PRO A 548 6.89 -21.51 21.10
C PRO A 548 7.53 -20.38 20.29
N THR A 549 8.59 -20.68 19.55
CA THR A 549 9.30 -19.70 18.74
C THR A 549 8.73 -19.62 17.33
N VAL A 550 8.68 -18.40 16.77
CA VAL A 550 8.27 -18.12 15.38
C VAL A 550 9.48 -17.56 14.63
N PRO A 551 9.79 -18.04 13.42
CA PRO A 551 10.87 -17.49 12.61
C PRO A 551 10.67 -16.00 12.33
N MET A 552 11.77 -15.25 12.23
CA MET A 552 11.72 -13.85 11.83
C MET A 552 11.30 -13.71 10.36
N ASP A 553 10.38 -12.79 10.08
CA ASP A 553 9.98 -12.46 8.70
C ASP A 553 11.18 -12.02 7.85
N TYR A 554 11.28 -12.54 6.64
CA TYR A 554 12.33 -12.21 5.68
C TYR A 554 12.45 -10.69 5.44
N SER A 555 11.30 -10.00 5.29
CA SER A 555 11.29 -8.54 5.07
C SER A 555 11.90 -7.79 6.24
N TRP A 556 11.63 -8.23 7.47
CA TRP A 556 12.15 -7.58 8.68
C TRP A 556 13.64 -7.86 8.86
N ALA A 557 14.08 -9.11 8.67
CA ALA A 557 15.49 -9.47 8.73
C ALA A 557 16.33 -8.70 7.69
N ARG A 558 15.77 -8.45 6.49
CA ARG A 558 16.40 -7.65 5.45
C ARG A 558 16.44 -6.16 5.80
N GLU A 559 15.36 -5.61 6.35
CA GLU A 559 15.28 -4.20 6.77
C GLU A 559 16.30 -3.89 7.88
N LEU A 560 16.52 -4.83 8.80
CA LEU A 560 17.53 -4.74 9.86
C LEU A 560 18.97 -5.07 9.40
N GLY A 561 19.16 -5.51 8.15
CA GLY A 561 20.48 -5.89 7.62
C GLY A 561 21.06 -7.18 8.20
N LEU A 562 20.25 -8.03 8.83
CA LEU A 562 20.68 -9.30 9.43
C LEU A 562 21.00 -10.37 8.39
N ILE A 563 20.40 -10.25 7.21
CA ILE A 563 20.59 -11.16 6.08
C ILE A 563 20.82 -10.39 4.79
N ARG A 564 21.50 -11.03 3.83
CA ARG A 564 21.64 -10.56 2.46
C ARG A 564 21.07 -11.59 1.50
N LYS A 565 20.32 -11.13 0.48
CA LYS A 565 19.84 -11.96 -0.62
C LYS A 565 20.31 -11.34 -1.93
N PRO A 566 21.05 -12.06 -2.79
CA PRO A 566 21.47 -11.54 -4.08
C PRO A 566 20.25 -11.22 -4.95
N ALA A 567 20.32 -10.13 -5.71
CA ALA A 567 19.29 -9.79 -6.67
C ALA A 567 19.34 -10.76 -7.85
N SER A 568 18.19 -11.31 -8.25
CA SER A 568 18.10 -12.23 -9.39
C SER A 568 18.05 -11.51 -10.75
N PHE A 569 17.77 -10.21 -10.74
CA PHE A 569 17.59 -9.40 -11.95
C PHE A 569 18.38 -8.10 -11.82
N MET A 570 18.86 -7.60 -12.97
CA MET A 570 19.44 -6.28 -13.13
C MET A 570 18.64 -5.52 -14.19
N THR A 571 18.38 -4.24 -13.94
CA THR A 571 17.74 -3.31 -14.87
C THR A 571 18.45 -1.96 -14.80
N SER A 572 18.55 -1.26 -15.93
CA SER A 572 19.23 0.04 -16.06
C SER A 572 18.39 1.09 -16.80
N ILE A 573 17.23 0.73 -17.33
CA ILE A 573 16.47 1.59 -18.27
C ILE A 573 15.38 2.43 -17.58
N CYS A 574 14.83 1.94 -16.47
CA CYS A 574 13.69 2.53 -15.80
C CYS A 574 13.71 2.22 -14.30
N ASP A 575 13.35 3.20 -13.47
CA ASP A 575 13.05 3.00 -12.05
C ASP A 575 11.69 3.63 -11.69
N GLU A 576 10.75 2.79 -11.29
CA GLU A 576 9.39 3.15 -10.92
C GLU A 576 9.14 3.18 -9.41
N ARG A 577 10.16 2.86 -8.59
CA ARG A 577 10.01 2.69 -7.13
C ARG A 577 10.07 4.02 -6.37
N GLY A 578 10.63 5.05 -7.01
CA GLY A 578 10.83 6.38 -6.44
C GLY A 578 9.52 7.18 -6.29
N GLN A 579 9.66 8.45 -5.90
CA GLN A 579 8.51 9.39 -5.88
C GLN A 579 8.00 9.71 -7.29
N GLU A 580 8.88 9.54 -8.28
CA GLU A 580 8.62 9.84 -9.67
C GLU A 580 9.19 8.72 -10.54
N LEU A 581 8.57 8.48 -11.70
CA LEU A 581 9.07 7.57 -12.72
C LEU A 581 10.35 8.15 -13.35
N ILE A 582 11.39 7.34 -13.48
CA ILE A 582 12.68 7.75 -14.04
C ILE A 582 13.01 6.90 -15.27
N TYR A 583 13.30 7.53 -16.40
CA TYR A 583 13.83 6.90 -17.60
C TYR A 583 15.32 7.19 -17.75
N ALA A 584 16.16 6.16 -17.62
CA ALA A 584 17.62 6.26 -17.72
C ALA A 584 18.23 7.46 -16.95
N GLY A 585 17.79 7.66 -15.71
CA GLY A 585 18.24 8.76 -14.85
C GLY A 585 17.49 10.09 -15.01
N MET A 586 16.65 10.25 -16.05
CA MET A 586 15.83 11.44 -16.24
C MET A 586 14.41 11.25 -15.67
N PRO A 587 13.97 12.09 -14.72
CA PRO A 587 12.60 12.07 -14.21
C PRO A 587 11.57 12.37 -15.31
N ILE A 588 10.39 11.75 -15.25
CA ILE A 588 9.36 11.89 -16.29
C ILE A 588 8.90 13.34 -16.48
N THR A 589 8.88 14.16 -15.43
CA THR A 589 8.57 15.60 -15.52
C THR A 589 9.63 16.37 -16.31
N GLU A 590 10.91 16.00 -16.19
CA GLU A 590 12.00 16.59 -16.97
C GLU A 590 11.91 16.16 -18.44
N VAL A 591 11.56 14.90 -18.72
CA VAL A 591 11.32 14.41 -20.08
C VAL A 591 10.26 15.26 -20.81
N PHE A 592 9.15 15.58 -20.14
CA PHE A 592 8.11 16.45 -20.70
C PHE A 592 8.54 17.91 -20.77
N LYS A 593 9.22 18.42 -19.75
CA LYS A 593 9.71 19.81 -19.69
C LYS A 593 10.69 20.12 -20.83
N GLU A 594 11.55 19.16 -21.16
CA GLU A 594 12.55 19.29 -22.22
C GLU A 594 12.01 18.94 -23.62
N GLU A 595 10.71 18.65 -23.73
CA GLU A 595 10.00 18.33 -24.98
C GLU A 595 10.66 17.20 -25.76
N MET A 596 11.06 16.13 -25.07
CA MET A 596 11.87 15.06 -25.67
C MET A 596 11.18 14.27 -26.78
N GLY A 597 9.85 14.25 -26.79
CA GLY A 597 9.07 13.47 -27.76
C GLY A 597 9.22 11.95 -27.60
N ILE A 598 8.66 11.20 -28.53
CA ILE A 598 8.77 9.73 -28.56
C ILE A 598 10.21 9.34 -28.89
N GLY A 599 10.85 10.05 -29.82
CA GLY A 599 12.24 9.80 -30.21
C GLY A 599 13.23 9.97 -29.06
N GLY A 600 13.04 11.00 -28.22
CA GLY A 600 13.87 11.21 -27.05
C GLY A 600 13.63 10.19 -25.94
N VAL A 601 12.38 9.78 -25.71
CA VAL A 601 12.06 8.69 -24.77
C VAL A 601 12.66 7.36 -25.23
N LEU A 602 12.64 7.06 -26.53
CA LEU A 602 13.34 5.91 -27.10
C LEU A 602 14.85 6.01 -26.91
N GLY A 603 15.42 7.21 -27.07
CA GLY A 603 16.80 7.52 -26.71
C GLY A 603 17.17 7.09 -25.29
N LEU A 604 16.32 7.46 -24.32
CA LEU A 604 16.52 7.10 -22.92
C LEU A 604 16.31 5.59 -22.68
N LEU A 605 15.23 5.00 -23.17
CA LEU A 605 14.90 3.61 -22.83
C LEU A 605 15.79 2.60 -23.55
N TRP A 606 16.09 2.80 -24.84
CA TRP A 606 16.86 1.83 -25.63
C TRP A 606 18.35 2.04 -25.49
N PHE A 607 18.78 3.30 -25.41
CA PHE A 607 20.19 3.65 -25.46
C PHE A 607 20.73 4.25 -24.16
N GLN A 608 19.86 4.58 -23.19
CA GLN A 608 20.21 5.29 -21.96
C GLN A 608 20.95 6.62 -22.24
N ARG A 609 20.63 7.27 -23.36
CA ARG A 609 21.22 8.54 -23.79
C ARG A 609 20.16 9.61 -24.00
N ARG A 610 20.46 10.82 -23.56
CA ARG A 610 19.75 12.03 -23.98
C ARG A 610 20.26 12.44 -25.37
N LEU A 611 19.57 11.98 -26.41
CA LEU A 611 19.96 12.25 -27.78
C LEU A 611 19.75 13.72 -28.18
N PRO A 612 20.53 14.25 -29.15
CA PRO A 612 20.25 15.55 -29.76
C PRO A 612 18.87 15.60 -30.41
N LYS A 613 18.22 16.77 -30.42
CA LYS A 613 16.85 16.93 -30.96
C LYS A 613 16.70 16.43 -32.40
N TYR A 614 17.70 16.62 -33.26
CA TYR A 614 17.63 16.12 -34.65
C TYR A 614 17.64 14.59 -34.72
N ALA A 615 18.34 13.92 -33.81
CA ALA A 615 18.37 12.46 -33.74
C ALA A 615 17.04 11.93 -33.21
N CYS A 616 16.46 12.56 -32.19
CA CYS A 616 15.10 12.25 -31.72
C CYS A 616 14.08 12.37 -32.86
N GLN A 617 14.10 13.50 -33.57
CA GLN A 617 13.19 13.74 -34.69
C GLN A 617 13.41 12.75 -35.84
N PHE A 618 14.67 12.40 -36.16
CA PHE A 618 14.97 11.39 -37.16
C PHE A 618 14.40 10.01 -36.78
N ILE A 619 14.52 9.60 -35.52
CA ILE A 619 13.91 8.36 -35.02
C ILE A 619 12.39 8.39 -35.22
N GLU A 620 11.72 9.49 -34.87
CA GLU A 620 10.27 9.65 -35.10
C GLU A 620 9.91 9.57 -36.58
N MET A 621 10.70 10.20 -37.45
CA MET A 621 10.51 10.11 -38.91
C MET A 621 10.66 8.67 -39.43
N CYS A 622 11.63 7.91 -38.90
CA CYS A 622 11.79 6.49 -39.23
C CYS A 622 10.56 5.67 -38.83
N LEU A 623 9.98 5.92 -37.65
CA LEU A 623 8.74 5.26 -37.21
C LEU A 623 7.56 5.61 -38.11
N MET A 624 7.45 6.86 -38.57
CA MET A 624 6.37 7.30 -39.45
C MET A 624 6.44 6.62 -40.82
N VAL A 625 7.61 6.55 -41.46
CA VAL A 625 7.73 5.96 -42.80
C VAL A 625 7.68 4.43 -42.81
N THR A 626 7.91 3.79 -41.66
CA THR A 626 7.79 2.33 -41.47
C THR A 626 6.43 1.91 -40.91
N ALA A 627 5.55 2.86 -40.59
CA ALA A 627 4.28 2.64 -39.90
C ALA A 627 3.41 1.57 -40.56
N ASP A 628 3.24 1.65 -41.89
CA ASP A 628 2.51 0.65 -42.65
C ASP A 628 2.99 0.59 -44.12
N HIS A 629 2.69 -0.52 -44.81
CA HIS A 629 2.94 -0.67 -46.25
C HIS A 629 1.85 -1.50 -46.94
N GLY A 630 0.61 -1.38 -46.46
CA GLY A 630 -0.56 -2.04 -47.00
C GLY A 630 -0.73 -3.50 -46.55
N PRO A 631 -1.91 -4.09 -46.82
CA PRO A 631 -2.35 -5.35 -46.22
C PRO A 631 -1.71 -6.61 -46.84
N ALA A 632 -0.96 -6.46 -47.94
CA ALA A 632 -0.41 -7.58 -48.70
C ALA A 632 0.90 -8.13 -48.14
N VAL A 633 1.58 -7.38 -47.28
CA VAL A 633 2.82 -7.86 -46.66
C VAL A 633 2.54 -8.91 -45.59
N SER A 634 3.46 -9.87 -45.42
CA SER A 634 3.26 -11.06 -44.57
C SER A 634 2.67 -10.74 -43.19
N GLY A 635 3.21 -9.75 -42.48
CA GLY A 635 2.73 -9.42 -41.14
C GLY A 635 1.36 -8.74 -41.11
N ALA A 636 1.05 -7.90 -42.09
CA ALA A 636 -0.26 -7.27 -42.18
C ALA A 636 -1.33 -8.32 -42.52
N HIS A 637 -1.01 -9.22 -43.47
CA HIS A 637 -1.87 -10.33 -43.83
C HIS A 637 -2.17 -11.25 -42.63
N ASN A 638 -1.14 -11.68 -41.89
CA ASN A 638 -1.33 -12.50 -40.69
C ASN A 638 -2.17 -11.79 -39.62
N THR A 639 -1.95 -10.49 -39.41
CA THR A 639 -2.75 -9.69 -38.48
C THR A 639 -4.22 -9.67 -38.89
N ILE A 640 -4.49 -9.48 -40.18
CA ILE A 640 -5.85 -9.45 -40.75
C ILE A 640 -6.53 -10.81 -40.60
N VAL A 641 -5.85 -11.90 -40.98
CA VAL A 641 -6.38 -13.26 -40.85
C VAL A 641 -6.71 -13.59 -39.38
N CYS A 642 -5.82 -13.24 -38.44
CA CYS A 642 -6.04 -13.45 -37.01
C CYS A 642 -7.20 -12.59 -36.46
N ALA A 643 -7.32 -11.34 -36.90
CA ALA A 643 -8.41 -10.44 -36.53
C ALA A 643 -9.77 -10.97 -37.02
N ARG A 644 -9.81 -11.47 -38.27
CA ARG A 644 -10.96 -12.12 -38.91
C ARG A 644 -11.33 -13.45 -38.26
N ALA A 645 -10.36 -14.13 -37.64
CA ALA A 645 -10.61 -15.32 -36.82
C ALA A 645 -11.20 -15.01 -35.42
N GLY A 646 -11.62 -13.76 -35.17
CA GLY A 646 -12.29 -13.36 -33.94
C GLY A 646 -11.34 -13.10 -32.76
N LYS A 647 -10.03 -13.11 -32.98
CA LYS A 647 -9.04 -12.85 -31.91
C LYS A 647 -9.02 -11.38 -31.48
N ASP A 648 -8.44 -11.14 -30.31
CA ASP A 648 -8.23 -9.82 -29.71
C ASP A 648 -7.05 -9.07 -30.37
N LEU A 649 -6.89 -7.79 -29.99
CA LEU A 649 -5.88 -6.89 -30.55
C LEU A 649 -4.47 -7.44 -30.37
N VAL A 650 -4.14 -7.92 -29.16
CA VAL A 650 -2.78 -8.37 -28.83
C VAL A 650 -2.47 -9.65 -29.57
N SER A 651 -3.38 -10.64 -29.55
CA SER A 651 -3.22 -11.87 -30.33
C SER A 651 -3.03 -11.59 -31.82
N SER A 652 -3.80 -10.66 -32.39
CA SER A 652 -3.76 -10.34 -33.82
C SER A 652 -2.46 -9.61 -34.20
N LEU A 653 -2.10 -8.59 -33.41
CA LEU A 653 -0.84 -7.86 -33.58
C LEU A 653 0.36 -8.81 -33.51
N THR A 654 0.45 -9.64 -32.46
CA THR A 654 1.56 -10.56 -32.27
C THR A 654 1.64 -11.58 -33.40
N SER A 655 0.51 -12.08 -33.91
CA SER A 655 0.50 -12.98 -35.08
C SER A 655 1.13 -12.36 -36.32
N GLY A 656 1.00 -11.05 -36.52
CA GLY A 656 1.67 -10.31 -37.59
C GLY A 656 3.14 -10.04 -37.28
N LEU A 657 3.44 -9.59 -36.06
CA LEU A 657 4.81 -9.27 -35.63
C LEU A 657 5.75 -10.49 -35.68
N LEU A 658 5.24 -11.69 -35.41
CA LEU A 658 6.02 -12.95 -35.52
C LEU A 658 6.49 -13.27 -36.95
N THR A 659 6.00 -12.55 -37.97
CA THR A 659 6.53 -12.67 -39.33
C THR A 659 7.75 -11.78 -39.59
N ILE A 660 8.02 -10.83 -38.69
CA ILE A 660 9.15 -9.90 -38.82
C ILE A 660 10.45 -10.63 -38.47
N GLY A 661 11.42 -10.57 -39.36
CA GLY A 661 12.71 -11.25 -39.27
C GLY A 661 13.43 -11.20 -40.62
N ASP A 662 14.17 -12.26 -40.97
CA ASP A 662 15.10 -12.27 -42.11
C ASP A 662 14.49 -11.84 -43.45
N ARG A 663 13.30 -12.34 -43.80
CA ARG A 663 12.68 -12.10 -45.11
C ARG A 663 11.71 -10.92 -45.14
N PHE A 664 11.19 -10.51 -43.98
CA PHE A 664 10.23 -9.42 -43.86
C PHE A 664 10.64 -8.51 -42.70
N GLY A 665 11.04 -7.27 -43.00
CA GLY A 665 11.47 -6.28 -42.00
C GLY A 665 12.95 -6.33 -41.61
N GLY A 666 13.68 -7.42 -41.88
CA GLY A 666 15.12 -7.53 -41.57
C GLY A 666 16.06 -6.77 -42.53
N ALA A 667 15.53 -6.12 -43.57
CA ALA A 667 16.34 -5.42 -44.57
C ALA A 667 17.06 -4.18 -44.01
N LEU A 668 16.50 -3.52 -42.98
CA LEU A 668 17.13 -2.35 -42.32
C LEU A 668 18.46 -2.77 -41.66
N ASP A 669 18.41 -3.79 -40.81
CA ASP A 669 19.55 -4.31 -40.08
C ASP A 669 20.59 -4.93 -41.03
N ALA A 670 20.13 -5.70 -42.02
CA ALA A 670 21.00 -6.33 -43.01
C ALA A 670 21.76 -5.31 -43.87
N ALA A 671 21.11 -4.22 -44.29
CA ALA A 671 21.77 -3.14 -45.02
C ALA A 671 22.77 -2.40 -44.13
N ALA A 672 22.37 -2.01 -42.91
CA ALA A 672 23.26 -1.34 -41.96
C ALA A 672 24.55 -2.13 -41.70
N LYS A 673 24.43 -3.44 -41.41
CA LYS A 673 25.58 -4.34 -41.20
C LYS A 673 26.44 -4.50 -42.45
N MET A 674 25.82 -4.68 -43.62
CA MET A 674 26.54 -4.90 -44.87
C MET A 674 27.35 -3.66 -45.31
N PHE A 675 26.73 -2.49 -45.29
CA PHE A 675 27.39 -1.23 -45.65
C PHE A 675 28.46 -0.85 -44.63
N SER A 676 28.17 -0.98 -43.33
CA SER A 676 29.16 -0.71 -42.27
C SER A 676 30.40 -1.58 -42.46
N LYS A 677 30.23 -2.89 -42.66
CA LYS A 677 31.35 -3.82 -42.89
C LYS A 677 32.18 -3.45 -44.12
N ALA A 678 31.53 -3.04 -45.21
CA ALA A 678 32.24 -2.63 -46.42
C ALA A 678 33.04 -1.33 -46.18
N PHE A 679 32.38 -0.30 -45.65
CA PHE A 679 32.97 0.99 -45.33
C PHE A 679 34.14 0.87 -44.35
N ASP A 680 33.92 0.15 -43.24
CA ASP A 680 34.92 -0.04 -42.17
C ASP A 680 36.12 -0.89 -42.64
N SER A 681 35.96 -1.71 -43.68
CA SER A 681 37.07 -2.45 -44.31
C SER A 681 37.93 -1.63 -45.25
N GLY A 682 37.55 -0.38 -45.53
CA GLY A 682 38.31 0.54 -46.39
C GLY A 682 38.20 0.27 -47.89
N ILE A 683 37.38 -0.69 -48.34
CA ILE A 683 37.18 -0.95 -49.77
C ILE A 683 36.32 0.14 -50.41
N ILE A 684 36.68 0.58 -51.62
CA ILE A 684 35.93 1.63 -52.32
C ILE A 684 34.58 1.10 -52.86
N PRO A 685 33.57 1.96 -53.11
CA PRO A 685 32.24 1.55 -53.56
C PRO A 685 32.22 0.58 -54.77
N MET A 686 33.11 0.79 -55.75
CA MET A 686 33.21 -0.08 -56.93
C MET A 686 33.73 -1.48 -56.60
N GLU A 687 34.72 -1.58 -55.71
CA GLU A 687 35.23 -2.87 -55.23
C GLU A 687 34.17 -3.63 -54.44
N PHE A 688 33.41 -2.92 -53.59
CA PHE A 688 32.30 -3.52 -52.85
C PHE A 688 31.23 -4.10 -53.78
N VAL A 689 30.79 -3.34 -54.80
CA VAL A 689 29.81 -3.81 -55.79
C VAL A 689 30.31 -5.04 -56.53
N ASN A 690 31.59 -5.05 -56.93
CA ASN A 690 32.19 -6.19 -57.63
C ASN A 690 32.36 -7.41 -56.73
N LYS A 691 32.73 -7.20 -55.46
CA LYS A 691 32.84 -8.25 -54.44
C LYS A 691 31.51 -8.95 -54.23
N MET A 692 30.42 -8.19 -54.04
CA MET A 692 29.08 -8.76 -53.86
C MET A 692 28.63 -9.55 -55.09
N LYS A 693 28.89 -9.02 -56.30
CA LYS A 693 28.64 -9.75 -57.54
C LYS A 693 29.44 -11.06 -57.62
N LYS A 694 30.73 -11.04 -57.26
CA LYS A 694 31.60 -12.23 -57.26
C LYS A 694 31.14 -13.29 -56.26
N GLU A 695 30.64 -12.86 -55.10
CA GLU A 695 30.09 -13.74 -54.06
C GLU A 695 28.67 -14.24 -54.38
N GLY A 696 28.06 -13.82 -55.49
CA GLY A 696 26.67 -14.18 -55.83
C GLY A 696 25.63 -13.57 -54.88
N LYS A 697 25.97 -12.48 -54.19
CA LYS A 697 25.10 -11.80 -53.23
C LYS A 697 24.56 -10.49 -53.80
N LEU A 698 23.27 -10.25 -53.59
CA LEU A 698 22.68 -8.94 -53.83
C LEU A 698 23.05 -7.99 -52.69
N ILE A 699 23.17 -6.70 -53.01
CA ILE A 699 23.46 -5.66 -52.01
C ILE A 699 22.15 -5.35 -51.27
N MET A 700 22.14 -5.58 -49.95
CA MET A 700 20.97 -5.30 -49.12
C MET A 700 20.71 -3.79 -49.09
N GLY A 701 19.44 -3.39 -49.21
CA GLY A 701 19.06 -1.99 -49.29
C GLY A 701 19.14 -1.36 -50.69
N ILE A 702 19.59 -2.11 -51.72
CA ILE A 702 19.61 -1.66 -53.10
C ILE A 702 18.54 -2.37 -53.92
N GLY A 703 17.76 -1.61 -54.68
CA GLY A 703 16.75 -2.11 -55.61
C GLY A 703 15.32 -1.80 -55.18
N HIS A 704 14.51 -1.48 -56.18
CA HIS A 704 13.08 -1.26 -56.04
C HIS A 704 12.31 -1.90 -57.22
N ARG A 705 11.06 -2.32 -56.97
CA ARG A 705 10.19 -2.94 -57.99
C ARG A 705 9.74 -1.95 -59.07
N VAL A 706 9.26 -0.77 -58.67
CA VAL A 706 8.69 0.26 -59.56
C VAL A 706 9.54 1.54 -59.67
N LYS A 707 10.01 2.07 -58.54
CA LYS A 707 10.80 3.30 -58.45
C LYS A 707 12.19 3.16 -59.10
N SER A 708 12.71 4.27 -59.59
CA SER A 708 13.98 4.37 -60.31
C SER A 708 14.64 5.73 -60.09
N ILE A 709 15.85 5.93 -60.62
CA ILE A 709 16.56 7.21 -60.52
C ILE A 709 15.75 8.41 -61.09
N ASN A 710 14.89 8.16 -62.08
CA ASN A 710 14.04 9.20 -62.69
C ASN A 710 12.64 9.29 -62.04
N ASN A 711 12.28 8.34 -61.18
CA ASN A 711 11.02 8.30 -60.44
C ASN A 711 11.33 7.86 -59.00
N PRO A 712 11.81 8.78 -58.14
CA PRO A 712 12.36 8.43 -56.84
C PRO A 712 11.28 7.93 -55.85
N ASP A 713 11.71 7.16 -54.85
CA ASP A 713 10.89 6.85 -53.68
C ASP A 713 10.83 8.09 -52.77
N MET A 714 9.64 8.63 -52.56
CA MET A 714 9.43 9.84 -51.77
C MET A 714 9.84 9.66 -50.30
N ARG A 715 9.74 8.44 -49.74
CA ARG A 715 10.17 8.19 -48.35
C ARG A 715 11.68 8.37 -48.21
N VAL A 716 12.43 7.90 -49.21
CA VAL A 716 13.89 8.07 -49.27
C VAL A 716 14.23 9.55 -49.44
N GLN A 717 13.55 10.29 -50.32
CA GLN A 717 13.82 11.72 -50.49
C GLN A 717 13.57 12.52 -49.20
N ILE A 718 12.43 12.32 -48.54
CA ILE A 718 12.07 13.02 -47.30
C ILE A 718 13.14 12.79 -46.21
N LEU A 719 13.56 11.54 -46.01
CA LEU A 719 14.59 11.23 -45.02
C LEU A 719 15.98 11.75 -45.45
N LYS A 720 16.31 11.65 -46.74
CA LYS A 720 17.59 12.14 -47.30
C LYS A 720 17.75 13.63 -47.11
N ASP A 721 16.73 14.42 -47.42
CA ASP A 721 16.74 15.87 -47.27
C ASP A 721 16.92 16.24 -45.80
N TYR A 722 16.19 15.57 -44.90
CA TYR A 722 16.32 15.78 -43.46
C TYR A 722 17.74 15.48 -42.95
N VAL A 723 18.28 14.30 -43.30
CA VAL A 723 19.61 13.86 -42.87
C VAL A 723 20.69 14.81 -43.38
N LYS A 724 20.65 15.18 -44.66
CA LYS A 724 21.63 16.10 -45.26
C LYS A 724 21.58 17.51 -44.69
N GLN A 725 20.42 17.95 -44.21
CA GLN A 725 20.26 19.27 -43.61
C GLN A 725 20.72 19.31 -42.14
N HIS A 726 20.53 18.23 -41.36
CA HIS A 726 20.65 18.29 -39.90
C HIS A 726 21.80 17.46 -39.31
N PHE A 727 22.29 16.43 -39.99
CA PHE A 727 23.32 15.57 -39.42
C PHE A 727 24.70 16.26 -39.52
N PRO A 728 25.53 16.15 -38.47
CA PRO A 728 26.86 16.76 -38.49
C PRO A 728 27.80 16.06 -39.49
N ALA A 729 27.67 14.75 -39.67
CA ALA A 729 28.42 13.95 -40.63
C ALA A 729 27.59 12.75 -41.10
N THR A 730 27.76 12.38 -42.39
CA THR A 730 27.03 11.28 -43.03
C THR A 730 27.95 10.34 -43.85
N PRO A 731 29.11 9.91 -43.33
CA PRO A 731 30.12 9.20 -44.12
C PRO A 731 29.60 7.88 -44.71
N LEU A 732 28.76 7.14 -43.97
CA LEU A 732 28.23 5.87 -44.46
C LEU A 732 27.13 6.07 -45.49
N LEU A 733 26.26 7.07 -45.31
CA LEU A 733 25.29 7.45 -46.33
C LEU A 733 25.98 7.92 -47.62
N ASP A 734 27.06 8.70 -47.52
CA ASP A 734 27.83 9.14 -48.69
C ASP A 734 28.43 7.95 -49.45
N TYR A 735 28.99 6.98 -48.72
CA TYR A 735 29.44 5.72 -49.30
C TYR A 735 28.31 4.95 -49.99
N ALA A 736 27.12 4.87 -49.36
CA ALA A 736 25.96 4.19 -49.93
C ALA A 736 25.42 4.89 -51.19
N LEU A 737 25.45 6.22 -51.25
CA LEU A 737 25.04 6.99 -52.44
C LEU A 737 26.02 6.80 -53.61
N GLU A 738 27.32 6.63 -53.35
CA GLU A 738 28.28 6.24 -54.41
C GLU A 738 28.01 4.83 -54.93
N VAL A 739 27.66 3.89 -54.04
CA VAL A 739 27.22 2.54 -54.44
C VAL A 739 25.93 2.60 -55.29
N GLU A 740 24.99 3.48 -54.94
CA GLU A 740 23.78 3.74 -55.73
C GLU A 740 24.12 4.25 -57.14
N LYS A 741 25.05 5.20 -57.30
CA LYS A 741 25.47 5.68 -58.64
C LYS A 741 25.98 4.54 -59.52
N ILE A 742 26.78 3.65 -58.94
CA ILE A 742 27.35 2.50 -59.66
C ILE A 742 26.26 1.49 -60.03
N THR A 743 25.30 1.24 -59.16
CA THR A 743 24.26 0.25 -59.39
C THR A 743 23.16 0.75 -60.33
N THR A 744 22.77 2.02 -60.23
CA THR A 744 21.80 2.67 -61.12
C THR A 744 22.30 2.81 -62.57
N SER A 745 23.61 2.95 -62.77
CA SER A 745 24.21 2.87 -64.11
C SER A 745 24.09 1.48 -64.76
N LYS A 746 23.89 0.42 -63.97
CA LYS A 746 23.61 -0.94 -64.49
C LYS A 746 22.13 -1.13 -64.79
N LYS A 747 21.25 -0.72 -63.88
CA LYS A 747 19.80 -0.72 -64.07
C LYS A 747 19.16 0.45 -63.32
N PRO A 748 18.31 1.27 -63.96
CA PRO A 748 17.74 2.48 -63.34
C PRO A 748 16.96 2.25 -62.04
N ASN A 749 16.43 1.04 -61.81
CA ASN A 749 15.65 0.68 -60.63
C ASN A 749 16.49 0.16 -59.45
N LEU A 750 17.82 0.06 -59.61
CA LEU A 750 18.74 -0.29 -58.53
C LEU A 750 19.11 0.92 -57.67
N ILE A 751 18.09 1.64 -57.19
CA ILE A 751 18.22 2.78 -56.28
C ILE A 751 18.39 2.32 -54.83
N LEU A 752 18.89 3.19 -53.95
CA LEU A 752 18.87 2.97 -52.50
C LEU A 752 17.42 3.03 -52.01
N ASN A 753 16.92 1.92 -51.46
CA ASN A 753 15.55 1.83 -50.96
C ASN A 753 15.44 2.37 -49.53
N VAL A 754 14.21 2.49 -49.01
CA VAL A 754 13.96 3.06 -47.67
C VAL A 754 14.62 2.26 -46.55
N ASP A 755 14.65 0.93 -46.66
CA ASP A 755 15.29 0.05 -45.66
C ASP A 755 16.81 0.28 -45.63
N GLY A 756 17.44 0.35 -46.81
CA GLY A 756 18.85 0.67 -46.97
C GLY A 756 19.20 2.06 -46.47
N PHE A 757 18.37 3.05 -46.81
CA PHE A 757 18.55 4.43 -46.38
C PHE A 757 18.47 4.55 -44.85
N ILE A 758 17.41 4.03 -44.22
CA ILE A 758 17.27 4.07 -42.75
C ILE A 758 18.45 3.35 -42.11
N GLY A 759 18.84 2.17 -42.61
CA GLY A 759 19.96 1.42 -42.07
C GLY A 759 21.27 2.23 -42.00
N VAL A 760 21.70 2.81 -43.12
CA VAL A 760 22.97 3.57 -43.15
C VAL A 760 22.87 4.90 -42.42
N ALA A 761 21.73 5.60 -42.51
CA ALA A 761 21.54 6.86 -41.80
C ALA A 761 21.46 6.67 -40.27
N PHE A 762 20.86 5.58 -39.79
CA PHE A 762 20.82 5.27 -38.37
C PHE A 762 22.21 4.94 -37.81
N VAL A 763 23.03 4.23 -38.58
CA VAL A 763 24.44 4.01 -38.24
C VAL A 763 25.19 5.36 -38.17
N ASP A 764 24.94 6.27 -39.12
CA ASP A 764 25.53 7.61 -39.08
C ASP A 764 25.05 8.42 -37.85
N VAL A 765 23.78 8.29 -37.42
CA VAL A 765 23.32 8.90 -36.14
C VAL A 765 24.13 8.35 -34.99
N LEU A 766 24.17 7.04 -34.80
CA LEU A 766 24.82 6.43 -33.64
C LEU A 766 26.31 6.79 -33.60
N ARG A 767 27.00 6.77 -34.74
CA ARG A 767 28.44 7.05 -34.80
C ARG A 767 28.79 8.53 -34.68
N ASN A 768 27.92 9.43 -35.16
CA ASN A 768 28.28 10.84 -35.34
C ASN A 768 27.44 11.82 -34.50
N CYS A 769 26.48 11.37 -33.69
CA CYS A 769 25.70 12.28 -32.85
C CYS A 769 26.41 12.76 -31.58
N GLY A 770 27.58 12.20 -31.28
CA GLY A 770 28.39 12.53 -30.11
C GLY A 770 27.89 11.93 -28.79
N SER A 771 26.87 11.06 -28.83
CA SER A 771 26.32 10.41 -27.62
C SER A 771 26.85 9.00 -27.37
N PHE A 772 27.59 8.43 -28.33
CA PHE A 772 28.08 7.05 -28.28
C PHE A 772 29.57 7.00 -28.61
N THR A 773 30.28 6.07 -27.98
CA THR A 773 31.57 5.62 -28.54
C THR A 773 31.34 4.74 -29.77
N ARG A 774 32.43 4.42 -30.47
CA ARG A 774 32.32 3.59 -31.65
C ARG A 774 31.87 2.16 -31.31
N GLU A 775 32.36 1.64 -30.19
CA GLU A 775 32.03 0.31 -29.67
C GLU A 775 30.55 0.24 -29.28
N GLU A 776 30.03 1.24 -28.57
CA GLU A 776 28.61 1.32 -28.22
C GLU A 776 27.71 1.38 -29.46
N ALA A 777 28.08 2.20 -30.44
CA ALA A 777 27.33 2.34 -31.68
C ALA A 777 27.27 1.01 -32.46
N ASP A 778 28.39 0.30 -32.57
CA ASP A 778 28.48 -0.99 -33.25
C ASP A 778 27.72 -2.09 -32.47
N GLU A 779 27.78 -2.08 -31.13
CA GLU A 779 27.01 -3.01 -30.28
C GLU A 779 25.50 -2.84 -30.49
N TYR A 780 24.97 -1.61 -30.51
CA TYR A 780 23.53 -1.37 -30.72
C TYR A 780 23.03 -1.84 -32.09
N ILE A 781 23.88 -1.79 -33.12
CA ILE A 781 23.58 -2.37 -34.43
C ILE A 781 23.63 -3.90 -34.36
N ASP A 782 24.62 -4.48 -33.68
CA ASP A 782 24.77 -5.93 -33.59
C ASP A 782 23.57 -6.59 -32.87
N ILE A 783 23.18 -6.07 -31.71
CA ILE A 783 22.04 -6.56 -30.92
C ILE A 783 20.66 -6.27 -31.56
N GLY A 784 20.62 -5.54 -32.67
CA GLY A 784 19.44 -5.39 -33.51
C GLY A 784 18.50 -4.24 -33.14
N ALA A 785 19.03 -3.10 -32.67
CA ALA A 785 18.21 -1.90 -32.40
C ALA A 785 17.38 -1.46 -33.63
N LEU A 786 17.92 -1.64 -34.84
CA LEU A 786 17.23 -1.36 -36.10
C LEU A 786 16.02 -2.27 -36.36
N ASN A 787 16.08 -3.54 -35.95
CA ASN A 787 14.91 -4.42 -35.98
C ASN A 787 13.83 -3.88 -35.03
N GLY A 788 14.23 -3.36 -33.86
CA GLY A 788 13.35 -2.67 -32.93
C GLY A 788 12.61 -1.49 -33.55
N ILE A 789 13.30 -0.65 -34.32
CA ILE A 789 12.67 0.49 -35.05
C ILE A 789 11.59 -0.01 -36.01
N PHE A 790 11.87 -1.04 -36.81
CA PHE A 790 10.90 -1.57 -37.75
C PHE A 790 9.70 -2.22 -37.03
N VAL A 791 9.95 -3.02 -35.99
CA VAL A 791 8.90 -3.65 -35.18
C VAL A 791 8.00 -2.61 -34.53
N LEU A 792 8.58 -1.58 -33.90
CA LEU A 792 7.82 -0.51 -33.24
C LEU A 792 7.01 0.31 -34.24
N GLY A 793 7.63 0.72 -35.35
CA GLY A 793 6.95 1.45 -36.42
C GLY A 793 5.79 0.65 -37.01
N ARG A 794 6.08 -0.58 -37.47
CA ARG A 794 5.10 -1.45 -38.14
C ARG A 794 3.95 -1.89 -37.25
N SER A 795 4.16 -1.93 -35.93
CA SER A 795 3.09 -2.20 -34.97
C SER A 795 1.91 -1.23 -35.12
N MET A 796 2.17 0.05 -35.48
CA MET A 796 1.11 1.04 -35.71
C MET A 796 0.17 0.63 -36.85
N GLY A 797 0.73 0.22 -38.00
CA GLY A 797 -0.03 -0.27 -39.14
C GLY A 797 -0.80 -1.55 -38.86
N PHE A 798 -0.20 -2.49 -38.13
CA PHE A 798 -0.85 -3.75 -37.76
C PHE A 798 -2.04 -3.52 -36.81
N ILE A 799 -1.90 -2.64 -35.83
CA ILE A 799 -3.04 -2.22 -34.98
C ILE A 799 -4.11 -1.55 -35.86
N GLY A 800 -3.71 -0.70 -36.80
CA GLY A 800 -4.62 -0.09 -37.78
C GLY A 800 -5.42 -1.13 -38.57
N HIS A 801 -4.76 -2.16 -39.09
CA HIS A 801 -5.41 -3.27 -39.79
C HIS A 801 -6.33 -4.09 -38.89
N TYR A 802 -5.94 -4.41 -37.65
CA TYR A 802 -6.83 -5.08 -36.71
C TYR A 802 -8.13 -4.28 -36.48
N LEU A 803 -8.00 -2.98 -36.19
CA LEU A 803 -9.13 -2.10 -35.95
C LEU A 803 -10.00 -1.96 -37.21
N ASP A 804 -9.37 -1.87 -38.38
CA ASP A 804 -10.08 -1.81 -39.66
C ASP A 804 -10.90 -3.07 -39.91
N GLN A 805 -10.33 -4.27 -39.72
CA GLN A 805 -11.07 -5.52 -39.90
C GLN A 805 -12.23 -5.68 -38.92
N LYS A 806 -12.05 -5.27 -37.64
CA LYS A 806 -13.14 -5.26 -36.65
C LYS A 806 -14.24 -4.27 -37.05
N ARG A 807 -13.87 -3.07 -37.52
CA ARG A 807 -14.81 -2.04 -38.01
C ARG A 807 -15.59 -2.54 -39.24
N LEU A 808 -14.91 -3.19 -40.18
CA LEU A 808 -15.51 -3.78 -41.39
C LEU A 808 -16.33 -5.05 -41.13
N LYS A 809 -16.36 -5.55 -39.89
CA LYS A 809 -17.08 -6.77 -39.49
C LYS A 809 -16.78 -7.97 -40.41
N GLN A 810 -15.52 -8.11 -40.83
CA GLN A 810 -15.11 -9.17 -41.74
C GLN A 810 -15.22 -10.55 -41.07
N GLY A 811 -15.85 -11.51 -41.77
CA GLY A 811 -16.00 -12.88 -41.31
C GLY A 811 -14.70 -13.70 -41.39
N LEU A 812 -14.72 -14.94 -40.88
CA LEU A 812 -13.56 -15.84 -40.89
C LEU A 812 -12.95 -15.98 -42.29
N TYR A 813 -11.61 -15.92 -42.38
CA TYR A 813 -10.88 -16.18 -43.62
C TYR A 813 -10.56 -17.68 -43.75
N ARG A 814 -10.83 -18.26 -44.92
CA ARG A 814 -10.37 -19.58 -45.34
C ARG A 814 -9.69 -19.43 -46.68
N HIS A 815 -8.47 -19.93 -46.81
CA HIS A 815 -7.71 -19.81 -48.04
C HIS A 815 -8.39 -20.61 -49.17
N PRO A 816 -8.52 -20.05 -50.38
CA PRO A 816 -9.08 -20.76 -51.54
C PRO A 816 -8.28 -22.02 -51.89
N TRP A 817 -8.98 -23.07 -52.36
CA TRP A 817 -8.32 -24.34 -52.72
C TRP A 817 -7.59 -24.29 -54.06
N ASP A 818 -8.03 -23.42 -54.98
CA ASP A 818 -7.40 -23.21 -56.28
C ASP A 818 -6.03 -22.52 -56.20
N ASP A 819 -5.71 -21.90 -55.06
CA ASP A 819 -4.40 -21.29 -54.76
C ASP A 819 -3.45 -22.27 -54.02
N ILE A 820 -3.86 -23.53 -53.81
CA ILE A 820 -3.07 -24.57 -53.12
C ILE A 820 -2.78 -25.74 -54.06
N SER A 821 -1.49 -26.03 -54.30
CA SER A 821 -1.07 -27.25 -55.00
C SER A 821 -1.00 -28.44 -54.02
N TYR A 822 -1.99 -29.33 -54.10
CA TYR A 822 -2.06 -30.56 -53.29
C TYR A 822 -1.25 -31.69 -53.92
N VAL A 823 0.04 -31.79 -53.59
CA VAL A 823 0.93 -32.89 -54.02
C VAL A 823 1.02 -33.93 -52.90
N LEU A 824 -0.05 -34.71 -52.72
CA LEU A 824 -0.12 -35.75 -51.70
C LEU A 824 0.73 -36.97 -52.13
N PRO A 825 1.49 -37.61 -51.22
CA PRO A 825 2.17 -38.85 -51.56
C PRO A 825 1.14 -39.92 -51.93
N GLU A 826 1.46 -40.76 -52.92
CA GLU A 826 0.67 -41.95 -53.21
C GLU A 826 0.68 -42.87 -51.98
N HIS A 827 -0.42 -43.63 -51.80
CA HIS A 827 -0.61 -44.50 -50.65
C HIS A 827 0.58 -45.48 -50.55
N MET A 828 1.46 -45.32 -49.56
CA MET A 828 2.52 -46.29 -49.31
C MET A 828 1.86 -47.60 -48.86
N THR A 829 1.74 -48.57 -49.77
CA THR A 829 1.47 -49.97 -49.39
C THR A 829 2.70 -50.50 -48.65
N MET A 830 2.55 -50.79 -47.36
CA MET A 830 3.55 -51.54 -46.57
C MET A 830 3.73 -52.96 -47.11
#